data_AF-A0A1V4HP97-F1
#
_entry.id   AF-A0A1V4HP97-F1
#
_cell.length_a   1.000
_cell.length_b   1.000
_cell.length_c   1.000
_cell.angle_alpha   90.00
_cell.angle_beta   90.00
_cell.angle_gamma   90.00
#
_symmetry.space_group_name_H-M   'P 1'
#
loop_
_entity.id
_entity.type
_entity.pdbx_description
1 polymer ?
#
loop_
_entity_poly.entity_id
_entity_poly.type
_entity_poly.pdbx_seq_one_letter_code
_entity_poly.pdbx_strand_id
1 'polypeptide(L)'
;MSRLARWKAKLVKSALALTVALPLQVLVTSPLQVVMAEGPSDPAPFIEAKVVNENAGKKVLFDNTHEQTAGAADWVIDGGFSDFANALANNGYYVKELRKTTPITLSDLSGYDVFVVAESNVPYKTSEQAALAQYVQGGGSIFFIADHYNADRNKNRWDGSEVFNGYRRGAWTNPAKGMSAEESASSAMQDVASSDWLATQFGLRFRYNALGDIDANQIVAPEQAFGITTGVSKVAMHAGSTLAIIDPTKAKGIVYLPQTNAAWANAVDQGVYNGGGIAEGPYVAVAKAGAGKAGFIGDSSPVEDATPKYLREDTGAKKTTYDGFKEVNDGTLLVNMVNWLSKKESYTSLTEVSGLQLDQPTALLPFEAPAASTEPQPEPWAAPEAGYKWYDRSTFKPGSYGGPTATASAAYSFVHQATLPNAQDFQIRVVIDNLPAATTVTGYSAGIYLVTGGAQVAMIQNADGTWPAAYGYSSTFSLTSDINGHAYKDLNVRIKQGTAAAANLRLRQNSTNLKTEGVTIANVPAEPLPEEQNPIPAKIAISDARGKSAGTLVTVEGVVTTEPGAFGGQAFYLQDATGGIYVFQNLSGFHLGDTVKVTAPTALYNTELELTDPVAIAKTGVSEVPAAAVVAAVGADNQGQLVELDNVTISNIISATPAGSFEFDAANGTASTHVRVDTRTGLSQSTFPYQAGQTVNIKGVAAIFKGVYQLKPRGLSDFSAQADTTAPVTTAALSSTANAQGWFKDDVTVTLSAVDNQAGAITTNYNINSGASTVYTSPFVVQTEGLNTVGFFSTDAAGNAEAAQKLQIKLDKTAPTAVLTESGHAVGNVTNANTLKFELAASDALSGVAEQTLTLDGNAITSGQTIAAGSLAVGQHIVQYHVTDAAGNVTQASQAFNVGTGVTFSQAALSAAQTSLKPGETTATSLTGTLSNGAPADLSGAAVVYTSTNAAVAAVDAHGVVSAVANGTAQITASVTLNGKTVQTNAVTISVAKPLSVGAPGSPVLSDNNGQSGIKDGNYTVTMNMWWGNNGSIFKLYENGVLISTQALTDVSPAAQVAKVDVKGKGNGTYTYTSELINSFGTTKSSPLVVTITEASPGKPVLSQDNWDGDGNYKVTMNMWWGTNATEYRLYENGVLVDTKTLKAASPNAQSAVTTITGKAIGVYEYRSELVSAGGVTSSDKLTVNVTK
;
A
#
# COMPACT_ATOMS: atom_id res chain seq x y z
N MET A 1 71.32 -11.64 -29.62
CA MET A 1 70.89 -12.91 -30.26
C MET A 1 70.87 -14.01 -29.19
N SER A 2 69.77 -14.80 -29.11
CA SER A 2 69.64 -16.11 -28.43
C SER A 2 69.80 -16.14 -26.90
N ARG A 3 68.97 -16.74 -26.05
CA ARG A 3 67.70 -17.52 -26.12
C ARG A 3 67.18 -17.53 -24.66
N LEU A 4 65.94 -17.11 -24.41
CA LEU A 4 65.27 -17.21 -23.11
C LEU A 4 64.26 -18.37 -23.13
N ALA A 5 64.33 -19.27 -22.16
CA ALA A 5 63.20 -20.09 -21.74
C ALA A 5 63.33 -20.55 -20.27
N ARG A 6 62.31 -20.18 -19.49
CA ARG A 6 61.71 -20.82 -18.29
C ARG A 6 62.50 -20.87 -16.98
N TRP A 7 62.04 -20.11 -15.98
CA TRP A 7 62.24 -20.43 -14.55
C TRP A 7 60.98 -20.07 -13.73
N LYS A 8 60.54 -20.99 -12.86
CA LYS A 8 59.52 -20.81 -11.79
C LYS A 8 60.02 -21.51 -10.50
N ALA A 9 59.79 -20.84 -9.37
CA ALA A 9 59.61 -21.29 -7.97
C ALA A 9 60.80 -21.25 -6.95
N LYS A 10 60.63 -20.34 -5.95
CA LYS A 10 60.80 -20.44 -4.46
C LYS A 10 62.19 -20.78 -3.86
N LEU A 11 62.67 -20.36 -2.67
CA LEU A 11 62.22 -19.57 -1.50
C LEU A 11 63.42 -19.28 -0.53
N VAL A 12 63.53 -18.03 -0.05
CA VAL A 12 63.92 -17.43 1.28
C VAL A 12 64.75 -18.20 2.35
N LYS A 13 65.79 -17.55 2.91
CA LYS A 13 66.02 -17.22 4.37
C LYS A 13 67.41 -16.61 4.66
N SER A 14 67.48 -15.58 5.53
CA SER A 14 68.54 -15.15 6.50
C SER A 14 68.29 -13.66 6.88
N ALA A 15 68.47 -13.12 8.10
CA ALA A 15 69.62 -13.24 8.99
C ALA A 15 69.32 -12.71 10.43
N LEU A 16 70.21 -13.05 11.37
CA LEU A 16 70.25 -12.67 12.79
C LEU A 16 71.67 -12.14 13.14
N ALA A 17 71.72 -11.15 14.05
CA ALA A 17 72.73 -10.91 15.11
C ALA A 17 73.96 -9.97 14.90
N LEU A 18 74.03 -8.98 15.83
CA LEU A 18 75.16 -8.49 16.68
C LEU A 18 76.30 -7.66 16.01
N THR A 19 76.75 -6.47 16.49
CA THR A 19 77.43 -6.20 17.79
C THR A 19 77.90 -4.71 17.97
N VAL A 20 77.81 -4.19 19.22
CA VAL A 20 78.83 -3.40 20.02
C VAL A 20 78.98 -1.84 19.85
N ALA A 21 78.52 -1.02 20.82
CA ALA A 21 79.19 -0.38 22.01
C ALA A 21 80.05 0.89 21.68
N LEU A 22 79.86 2.11 22.24
CA LEU A 22 80.06 2.64 23.61
C LEU A 22 79.62 4.16 23.65
N PRO A 23 79.59 4.85 24.81
CA PRO A 23 78.63 5.91 25.14
C PRO A 23 79.19 7.34 25.10
N LEU A 24 78.32 8.32 24.83
CA LEU A 24 78.52 9.72 25.22
C LEU A 24 77.16 10.31 25.61
N GLN A 25 77.13 10.91 26.80
CA GLN A 25 75.97 11.59 27.37
C GLN A 25 75.53 12.75 26.48
N VAL A 26 74.31 12.66 25.96
CA VAL A 26 73.49 13.82 25.60
C VAL A 26 72.28 13.75 26.51
N LEU A 27 72.15 14.73 27.40
CA LEU A 27 70.86 15.04 28.03
C LEU A 27 69.91 15.42 26.89
N VAL A 28 69.18 14.46 26.36
CA VAL A 28 67.96 14.73 25.60
C VAL A 28 66.84 14.73 26.64
N THR A 29 66.37 15.92 26.98
CA THR A 29 65.05 16.10 27.56
C THR A 29 64.05 15.51 26.57
N SER A 30 63.63 14.26 26.79
CA SER A 30 62.47 13.71 26.08
C SER A 30 61.29 14.65 26.36
N PRO A 31 60.63 15.22 25.35
CA PRO A 31 59.38 15.92 25.60
C PRO A 31 58.42 14.90 26.21
N LEU A 32 57.85 15.26 27.36
CA LEU A 32 56.76 14.53 27.99
C LEU A 32 55.73 14.21 26.90
N GLN A 33 55.54 12.92 26.59
CA GLN A 33 54.45 12.50 25.72
C GLN A 33 53.15 12.90 26.43
N VAL A 34 52.49 13.93 25.92
CA VAL A 34 51.14 14.28 26.35
C VAL A 34 50.24 13.12 25.95
N VAL A 35 49.69 12.42 26.93
CA VAL A 35 48.71 11.36 26.69
C VAL A 35 47.47 12.02 26.11
N MET A 36 47.13 11.68 24.88
CA MET A 36 45.95 12.21 24.18
C MET A 36 44.69 11.45 24.66
N ALA A 37 43.58 12.17 24.76
CA ALA A 37 42.27 11.54 24.85
C ALA A 37 42.00 10.76 23.55
N GLU A 38 41.01 9.87 23.60
CA GLU A 38 40.56 9.09 22.44
C GLU A 38 40.36 9.98 21.21
N GLY A 39 40.85 9.53 20.05
CA GLY A 39 40.91 10.32 18.83
C GLY A 39 40.89 9.48 17.54
N PRO A 40 41.12 10.13 16.39
CA PRO A 40 40.99 9.49 15.07
C PRO A 40 41.96 8.33 14.79
N SER A 41 43.01 8.16 15.60
CA SER A 41 43.99 7.07 15.49
C SER A 41 43.64 5.85 16.33
N ASP A 42 42.69 6.00 17.26
CA ASP A 42 42.28 4.92 18.15
C ASP A 42 41.32 3.95 17.45
N PRO A 43 41.25 2.68 17.89
CA PRO A 43 40.29 1.73 17.35
C PRO A 43 38.86 2.29 17.41
N ALA A 44 38.18 2.27 16.27
CA ALA A 44 36.79 2.73 16.21
C ALA A 44 35.86 1.77 16.99
N PRO A 45 34.90 2.32 17.77
CA PRO A 45 33.90 1.52 18.45
C PRO A 45 33.03 0.79 17.42
N PHE A 46 32.45 -0.30 17.89
CA PHE A 46 31.46 -1.07 17.15
C PHE A 46 30.46 -1.71 18.11
N ILE A 47 29.26 -1.95 17.61
CA ILE A 47 28.20 -2.68 18.31
C ILE A 47 27.86 -3.88 17.43
N GLU A 48 28.04 -5.08 17.98
CA GLU A 48 27.59 -6.30 17.33
C GLU A 48 26.05 -6.33 17.27
N ALA A 49 25.52 -6.96 16.21
CA ALA A 49 24.09 -7.23 16.12
C ALA A 49 23.63 -8.01 17.37
N LYS A 50 22.53 -7.55 17.99
CA LYS A 50 21.99 -8.15 19.22
C LYS A 50 20.97 -9.25 18.94
N VAL A 51 20.48 -9.32 17.71
CA VAL A 51 19.50 -10.30 17.24
C VAL A 51 19.90 -10.78 15.85
N VAL A 52 19.51 -12.00 15.49
CA VAL A 52 19.65 -12.53 14.14
C VAL A 52 18.27 -12.53 13.46
N ASN A 53 18.07 -11.57 12.55
CA ASN A 53 16.83 -11.38 11.77
C ASN A 53 17.15 -11.13 10.28
N GLU A 54 16.22 -10.58 9.49
CA GLU A 54 16.44 -10.24 8.08
C GLU A 54 17.54 -9.19 7.81
N ASN A 55 18.00 -8.51 8.86
CA ASN A 55 19.12 -7.57 8.80
C ASN A 55 20.45 -8.20 9.25
N ALA A 56 20.44 -9.44 9.74
CA ALA A 56 21.65 -10.14 10.14
C ALA A 56 22.68 -10.17 9.00
N GLY A 57 23.92 -9.80 9.34
CA GLY A 57 25.03 -9.70 8.39
C GLY A 57 25.13 -8.37 7.63
N LYS A 58 24.11 -7.50 7.70
CA LYS A 58 24.19 -6.13 7.16
C LYS A 58 24.96 -5.21 8.11
N LYS A 59 25.65 -4.22 7.54
CA LYS A 59 26.57 -3.35 8.29
C LYS A 59 26.28 -1.86 8.07
N VAL A 60 26.25 -1.11 9.17
CA VAL A 60 26.07 0.34 9.19
C VAL A 60 27.36 0.99 9.68
N LEU A 61 27.85 1.98 8.95
CA LEU A 61 29.04 2.76 9.29
C LEU A 61 28.62 4.19 9.64
N PHE A 62 29.10 4.72 10.76
CA PHE A 62 28.88 6.10 11.19
C PHE A 62 30.15 6.92 10.98
N ASP A 63 30.02 8.12 10.46
CA ASP A 63 31.16 9.02 10.27
C ASP A 63 31.62 9.67 11.58
N ASN A 64 32.94 9.69 11.81
CA ASN A 64 33.59 10.55 12.79
C ASN A 64 34.90 11.14 12.22
N THR A 65 34.89 11.47 10.92
CA THR A 65 36.05 11.99 10.20
C THR A 65 35.95 13.48 9.87
N HIS A 66 34.74 14.06 9.91
CA HIS A 66 34.46 15.47 9.60
C HIS A 66 33.96 16.25 10.83
N GLU A 67 34.62 15.99 11.97
CA GLU A 67 34.44 16.72 13.23
C GLU A 67 33.01 16.62 13.83
N GLN A 68 32.46 15.42 13.84
CA GLN A 68 31.22 15.05 14.54
C GLN A 68 31.24 15.26 16.07
N THR A 69 32.36 15.72 16.61
CA THR A 69 32.58 15.99 18.03
C THR A 69 32.93 17.47 18.30
N ALA A 70 32.84 18.34 17.28
CA ALA A 70 33.16 19.76 17.38
C ALA A 70 32.16 20.50 18.27
N GLY A 71 32.66 21.48 19.04
CA GLY A 71 31.81 22.33 19.86
C GLY A 71 30.83 21.53 20.73
N ALA A 72 29.53 21.74 20.51
CA ALA A 72 28.46 21.04 21.24
C ALA A 72 28.11 19.65 20.69
N ALA A 73 28.51 19.31 19.46
CA ALA A 73 28.20 18.06 18.80
C ALA A 73 28.90 16.87 19.45
N ASP A 74 28.24 15.70 19.50
CA ASP A 74 28.87 14.45 19.98
C ASP A 74 28.28 13.22 19.28
N TRP A 75 28.31 13.22 17.94
CA TRP A 75 27.60 12.27 17.08
C TRP A 75 28.33 10.93 16.91
N VAL A 76 28.78 10.35 18.04
CA VAL A 76 29.50 9.08 18.10
C VAL A 76 28.61 7.98 18.67
N ILE A 77 28.82 6.74 18.20
CA ILE A 77 27.92 5.62 18.48
C ILE A 77 27.98 5.10 19.93
N ASP A 78 28.94 5.58 20.71
CA ASP A 78 29.08 5.32 22.15
C ASP A 78 29.04 6.62 22.97
N GLY A 79 28.43 7.66 22.40
CA GLY A 79 28.14 8.97 23.00
C GLY A 79 26.76 9.44 22.57
N GLY A 80 26.63 10.67 22.09
CA GLY A 80 25.34 11.29 21.79
C GLY A 80 24.44 10.56 20.76
N PHE A 81 24.92 9.53 20.05
CA PHE A 81 24.16 8.67 19.13
C PHE A 81 24.00 7.21 19.63
N SER A 82 24.29 6.94 20.90
CA SER A 82 24.29 5.59 21.44
C SER A 82 22.93 4.91 21.38
N ASP A 83 21.82 5.61 21.62
CA ASP A 83 20.47 5.04 21.54
C ASP A 83 20.14 4.65 20.10
N PHE A 84 20.48 5.48 19.12
CA PHE A 84 20.28 5.15 17.71
C PHE A 84 21.13 3.94 17.30
N ALA A 85 22.42 3.94 17.66
CA ALA A 85 23.31 2.83 17.34
C ALA A 85 22.86 1.51 18.01
N ASN A 86 22.41 1.56 19.26
CA ASN A 86 21.86 0.41 19.97
C ASN A 86 20.54 -0.06 19.35
N ALA A 87 19.67 0.86 18.92
CA ALA A 87 18.42 0.50 18.23
C ALA A 87 18.69 -0.23 16.91
N LEU A 88 19.71 0.19 16.14
CA LEU A 88 20.14 -0.52 14.94
C LEU A 88 20.72 -1.90 15.27
N ALA A 89 21.54 -2.02 16.32
CA ALA A 89 22.08 -3.30 16.76
C ALA A 89 20.98 -4.27 17.24
N ASN A 90 20.00 -3.75 18.01
CA ASN A 90 18.79 -4.46 18.42
C ASN A 90 17.89 -4.85 17.25
N ASN A 91 18.02 -4.17 16.12
CA ASN A 91 17.34 -4.49 14.87
C ASN A 91 18.20 -5.36 13.92
N GLY A 92 19.30 -5.93 14.42
CA GLY A 92 20.08 -6.96 13.73
C GLY A 92 21.27 -6.46 12.91
N TYR A 93 21.59 -5.17 12.95
CA TYR A 93 22.74 -4.61 12.25
C TYR A 93 24.04 -4.69 13.05
N TYR A 94 25.15 -4.94 12.37
CA TYR A 94 26.47 -4.57 12.89
C TYR A 94 26.67 -3.07 12.69
N VAL A 95 27.00 -2.35 13.76
CA VAL A 95 27.22 -0.89 13.71
C VAL A 95 28.67 -0.59 14.02
N LYS A 96 29.30 0.30 13.26
CA LYS A 96 30.69 0.72 13.51
C LYS A 96 30.88 2.19 13.18
N GLU A 97 31.86 2.81 13.81
CA GLU A 97 32.33 4.14 13.43
C GLU A 97 33.51 4.12 12.44
N LEU A 98 33.61 5.14 11.60
CA LEU A 98 34.78 5.45 10.77
C LEU A 98 35.61 6.52 11.47
N ARG A 99 36.83 6.17 11.88
CA ARG A 99 37.80 7.10 12.47
C ARG A 99 39.06 7.16 11.64
N LYS A 100 39.46 8.36 11.25
CA LYS A 100 40.73 8.67 10.60
C LYS A 100 40.85 10.18 10.34
N THR A 101 42.05 10.61 9.99
CA THR A 101 42.35 11.98 9.54
C THR A 101 42.56 12.09 8.02
N THR A 102 42.59 10.97 7.31
CA THR A 102 42.74 10.93 5.86
C THR A 102 41.37 10.98 5.17
N PRO A 103 41.29 11.49 3.93
CA PRO A 103 40.02 11.61 3.22
C PRO A 103 39.27 10.28 3.12
N ILE A 104 37.95 10.32 3.15
CA ILE A 104 37.08 9.17 2.89
C ILE A 104 37.32 8.65 1.47
N THR A 105 37.49 7.34 1.34
CA THR A 105 37.70 6.63 0.09
C THR A 105 36.60 5.58 -0.11
N LEU A 106 36.39 5.16 -1.36
CA LEU A 106 35.43 4.11 -1.66
C LEU A 106 35.71 2.80 -0.89
N SER A 107 36.98 2.48 -0.61
CA SER A 107 37.35 1.27 0.14
C SER A 107 36.95 1.30 1.61
N ASP A 108 36.82 2.48 2.21
CA ASP A 108 36.32 2.58 3.58
C ASP A 108 34.83 2.20 3.64
N LEU A 109 34.08 2.49 2.57
CA LEU A 109 32.64 2.36 2.49
C LEU A 109 32.17 1.01 1.92
N SER A 110 32.94 0.40 1.02
CA SER A 110 32.52 -0.76 0.21
C SER A 110 32.15 -2.03 1.00
N GLY A 111 32.53 -2.11 2.27
CA GLY A 111 32.16 -3.21 3.17
C GLY A 111 30.86 -2.99 3.96
N TYR A 112 30.16 -1.87 3.75
CA TYR A 112 28.99 -1.45 4.51
C TYR A 112 27.78 -1.20 3.61
N ASP A 113 26.58 -1.47 4.13
CA ASP A 113 25.32 -1.29 3.42
C ASP A 113 24.80 0.14 3.51
N VAL A 114 25.01 0.78 4.67
CA VAL A 114 24.58 2.15 4.96
C VAL A 114 25.74 2.92 5.61
N PHE A 115 25.97 4.14 5.15
CA PHE A 115 26.88 5.11 5.76
C PHE A 115 26.07 6.28 6.33
N VAL A 116 26.21 6.56 7.62
CA VAL A 116 25.50 7.64 8.32
C VAL A 116 26.47 8.79 8.54
N VAL A 117 26.10 9.97 8.06
CA VAL A 117 26.84 11.22 8.26
C VAL A 117 25.94 12.21 8.98
N ALA A 118 26.40 12.72 10.12
CA ALA A 118 25.68 13.70 10.90
C ALA A 118 26.50 14.97 11.06
N GLU A 119 25.86 16.11 10.78
CA GLU A 119 26.34 17.48 10.99
C GLU A 119 27.86 17.60 10.78
N SER A 120 28.33 17.31 9.57
CA SER A 120 29.76 17.41 9.27
C SER A 120 30.20 18.87 9.40
N ASN A 121 31.19 19.14 10.26
CA ASN A 121 31.67 20.48 10.58
C ASN A 121 32.92 20.88 9.76
N VAL A 122 33.42 19.98 8.92
CA VAL A 122 34.53 20.24 7.99
C VAL A 122 34.07 19.93 6.56
N PRO A 123 34.34 20.80 5.57
CA PRO A 123 33.91 20.58 4.20
C PRO A 123 34.48 19.30 3.60
N TYR A 124 33.64 18.54 2.90
CA TYR A 124 34.08 17.40 2.11
C TYR A 124 34.96 17.86 0.96
N LYS A 125 36.08 17.16 0.78
CA LYS A 125 36.97 17.36 -0.35
C LYS A 125 36.32 16.88 -1.64
N THR A 126 36.82 17.39 -2.77
CA THR A 126 36.37 16.98 -4.10
C THR A 126 36.53 15.46 -4.29
N SER A 127 37.63 14.90 -3.79
CA SER A 127 37.88 13.45 -3.79
C SER A 127 36.89 12.64 -2.93
N GLU A 128 36.44 13.20 -1.80
CA GLU A 128 35.46 12.54 -0.92
C GLU A 128 34.06 12.57 -1.50
N GLN A 129 33.63 13.72 -2.03
CA GLN A 129 32.36 13.84 -2.75
C GLN A 129 32.28 12.83 -3.90
N ALA A 130 33.39 12.64 -4.63
CA ALA A 130 33.48 11.61 -5.67
C ALA A 130 33.38 10.17 -5.10
N ALA A 131 34.04 9.88 -3.97
CA ALA A 131 33.96 8.57 -3.33
C ALA A 131 32.55 8.26 -2.80
N LEU A 132 31.87 9.22 -2.18
CA LEU A 132 30.49 9.11 -1.71
C LEU A 132 29.54 8.88 -2.89
N ALA A 133 29.70 9.65 -3.98
CA ALA A 133 28.91 9.46 -5.20
C ALA A 133 29.14 8.06 -5.81
N GLN A 134 30.39 7.59 -5.89
CA GLN A 134 30.72 6.26 -6.39
C GLN A 134 30.15 5.14 -5.51
N TYR A 135 30.22 5.30 -4.19
CA TYR A 135 29.65 4.34 -3.23
C TYR A 135 28.15 4.17 -3.47
N VAL A 136 27.41 5.27 -3.61
CA VAL A 136 25.97 5.23 -3.89
C VAL A 136 25.70 4.68 -5.29
N GLN A 137 26.43 5.11 -6.32
CA GLN A 137 26.27 4.57 -7.68
C GLN A 137 26.51 3.05 -7.74
N GLY A 138 27.41 2.54 -6.89
CA GLY A 138 27.70 1.12 -6.71
C GLY A 138 26.66 0.33 -5.90
N GLY A 139 25.59 0.97 -5.44
CA GLY A 139 24.50 0.33 -4.68
C GLY A 139 24.54 0.61 -3.18
N GLY A 140 25.55 1.32 -2.66
CA GLY A 140 25.62 1.75 -1.27
C GLY A 140 24.55 2.80 -0.94
N SER A 141 24.33 3.04 0.35
CA SER A 141 23.32 4.00 0.81
C SER A 141 23.90 4.97 1.82
N ILE A 142 23.51 6.24 1.76
CA ILE A 142 23.95 7.26 2.73
C ILE A 142 22.76 7.85 3.47
N PHE A 143 22.88 8.05 4.79
CA PHE A 143 21.92 8.83 5.57
C PHE A 143 22.58 10.14 5.99
N PHE A 144 22.08 11.27 5.47
CA PHE A 144 22.51 12.61 5.83
C PHE A 144 21.61 13.19 6.93
N ILE A 145 22.21 13.54 8.05
CA ILE A 145 21.55 14.14 9.21
C ILE A 145 22.15 15.53 9.38
N ALA A 146 21.47 16.56 8.89
CA ALA A 146 21.93 17.94 8.98
C ALA A 146 21.49 18.59 10.29
N ASP A 147 21.70 19.90 10.39
CA ASP A 147 21.19 20.75 11.45
C ASP A 147 20.73 22.10 10.83
N HIS A 148 20.22 23.02 11.64
CA HIS A 148 19.91 24.39 11.23
C HIS A 148 21.10 25.14 10.61
N TYR A 149 20.78 26.19 9.85
CA TYR A 149 21.77 27.20 9.49
C TYR A 149 22.15 28.05 10.71
N ASN A 150 23.43 28.44 10.83
CA ASN A 150 24.05 29.02 12.04
C ASN A 150 24.33 28.00 13.17
N ALA A 151 24.64 26.77 12.78
CA ALA A 151 25.12 25.66 13.60
C ALA A 151 26.63 25.37 13.44
N ASP A 152 27.45 26.30 12.92
CA ASP A 152 28.92 26.17 12.85
C ASP A 152 29.54 25.89 14.25
N ARG A 153 29.85 24.61 14.56
CA ARG A 153 30.27 24.18 15.90
C ARG A 153 31.74 24.41 16.19
N ASN A 154 32.59 24.43 15.16
CA ASN A 154 34.03 24.64 15.26
C ASN A 154 34.45 26.09 14.89
N LYS A 155 33.49 26.95 14.53
CA LYS A 155 33.69 28.36 14.20
C LYS A 155 34.58 28.54 12.96
N ASN A 156 34.50 27.60 12.00
CA ASN A 156 35.30 27.63 10.77
C ASN A 156 34.59 28.31 9.60
N ARG A 157 33.36 28.79 9.80
CA ARG A 157 32.44 29.42 8.84
C ARG A 157 31.67 28.45 7.94
N TRP A 158 31.88 27.15 8.07
CA TRP A 158 31.10 26.14 7.34
C TRP A 158 30.04 25.55 8.26
N ASP A 159 28.79 25.75 7.86
CA ASP A 159 27.65 25.10 8.50
C ASP A 159 27.45 23.67 7.96
N GLY A 160 26.92 22.75 8.77
CA GLY A 160 26.75 21.35 8.37
C GLY A 160 25.90 21.16 7.10
N SER A 161 24.86 21.99 6.94
CA SER A 161 24.04 22.05 5.72
C SER A 161 24.86 22.46 4.48
N GLU A 162 25.82 23.36 4.62
CA GLU A 162 26.72 23.81 3.55
C GLU A 162 27.76 22.75 3.19
N VAL A 163 28.31 22.08 4.22
CA VAL A 163 29.22 20.95 4.03
C VAL A 163 28.55 19.87 3.20
N PHE A 164 27.30 19.52 3.51
CA PHE A 164 26.53 18.56 2.71
C PHE A 164 26.19 19.07 1.33
N ASN A 165 25.77 20.33 1.17
CA ASN A 165 25.50 20.90 -0.15
C ASN A 165 26.76 20.97 -1.04
N GLY A 166 27.95 21.06 -0.43
CA GLY A 166 29.26 21.13 -1.07
C GLY A 166 29.76 22.53 -1.37
N TYR A 167 29.08 23.55 -0.86
CA TYR A 167 29.46 24.94 -1.05
C TYR A 167 28.98 25.80 0.12
N ARG A 168 29.77 26.85 0.38
CA ARG A 168 29.46 27.87 1.37
C ARG A 168 28.74 29.05 0.74
N ARG A 169 27.66 29.49 1.38
CA ARG A 169 26.85 30.64 0.99
C ARG A 169 27.72 31.88 0.91
N GLY A 170 27.50 32.72 -0.11
CA GLY A 170 28.29 33.95 -0.29
C GLY A 170 29.78 33.76 -0.65
N ALA A 171 30.26 32.53 -0.78
CA ALA A 171 31.66 32.18 -1.01
C ALA A 171 31.86 31.19 -2.17
N TRP A 172 30.91 31.12 -3.11
CA TRP A 172 30.96 30.21 -4.26
C TRP A 172 32.29 30.19 -5.01
N THR A 173 32.88 31.35 -5.33
CA THR A 173 34.14 31.41 -6.10
C THR A 173 35.39 31.09 -5.29
N ASN A 174 35.33 31.22 -3.96
CA ASN A 174 36.44 30.94 -3.06
C ASN A 174 35.90 30.40 -1.73
N PRO A 175 35.88 29.07 -1.52
CA PRO A 175 35.39 28.46 -0.28
C PRO A 175 36.14 28.92 0.98
N ALA A 176 37.37 29.42 0.84
CA ALA A 176 38.18 29.96 1.93
C ALA A 176 37.99 31.47 2.17
N LYS A 177 36.98 32.11 1.55
CA LYS A 177 36.71 33.54 1.71
C LYS A 177 36.59 33.92 3.18
N GLY A 178 37.34 34.93 3.62
CA GLY A 178 37.32 35.40 5.02
C GLY A 178 38.12 34.56 6.03
N MET A 179 38.78 33.48 5.58
CA MET A 179 39.73 32.72 6.41
C MET A 179 41.11 33.38 6.45
N SER A 180 41.86 33.14 7.52
CA SER A 180 43.29 33.48 7.61
C SER A 180 44.14 32.62 6.67
N ALA A 181 45.39 33.05 6.44
CA ALA A 181 46.33 32.29 5.62
C ALA A 181 46.58 30.87 6.18
N GLU A 182 46.67 30.72 7.50
CA GLU A 182 46.87 29.41 8.16
C GLU A 182 45.65 28.50 8.00
N GLU A 183 44.43 29.03 8.24
CA GLU A 183 43.18 28.28 8.03
C GLU A 183 43.06 27.80 6.57
N SER A 184 43.28 28.70 5.61
CA SER A 184 43.16 28.39 4.17
C SER A 184 44.20 27.38 3.68
N ALA A 185 45.37 27.29 4.34
CA ALA A 185 46.45 26.36 4.01
C ALA A 185 46.37 25.02 4.79
N SER A 186 45.45 24.91 5.75
CA SER A 186 45.27 23.73 6.59
C SER A 186 44.94 22.47 5.76
N SER A 187 45.25 21.28 6.31
CA SER A 187 44.92 20.00 5.67
C SER A 187 43.41 19.80 5.48
N ALA A 188 42.59 20.45 6.29
CA ALA A 188 41.14 20.43 6.20
C ALA A 188 40.62 21.17 4.95
N MET A 189 41.26 22.28 4.56
CA MET A 189 40.87 23.07 3.38
C MET A 189 41.54 22.64 2.06
N GLN A 190 42.48 21.70 2.11
CA GLN A 190 43.09 21.14 0.90
C GLN A 190 42.09 20.29 0.10
N ASP A 191 42.04 20.50 -1.22
CA ASP A 191 41.11 19.85 -2.16
C ASP A 191 39.62 20.22 -1.96
N VAL A 192 39.35 21.33 -1.27
CA VAL A 192 38.00 21.89 -1.13
C VAL A 192 37.70 22.85 -2.28
N ALA A 193 36.64 22.56 -3.02
CA ALA A 193 36.12 23.40 -4.08
C ALA A 193 34.59 23.46 -3.99
N SER A 194 34.00 24.62 -4.25
CA SER A 194 32.54 24.76 -4.27
C SER A 194 31.94 23.91 -5.39
N SER A 195 30.99 23.06 -5.03
CA SER A 195 30.22 22.24 -5.96
C SER A 195 28.77 22.22 -5.48
N ASP A 196 27.83 22.06 -6.40
CA ASP A 196 26.43 21.80 -6.07
C ASP A 196 26.16 20.28 -6.17
N TRP A 197 27.06 19.50 -5.56
CA TRP A 197 27.12 18.06 -5.78
C TRP A 197 25.89 17.35 -5.21
N LEU A 198 25.35 17.80 -4.07
CA LEU A 198 24.20 17.17 -3.45
C LEU A 198 22.96 17.27 -4.35
N ALA A 199 22.71 18.45 -4.92
CA ALA A 199 21.64 18.64 -5.90
C ALA A 199 21.89 17.82 -7.17
N THR A 200 23.15 17.77 -7.63
CA THR A 200 23.52 17.03 -8.84
C THR A 200 23.35 15.51 -8.66
N GLN A 201 23.79 14.95 -7.54
CA GLN A 201 23.78 13.51 -7.29
C GLN A 201 22.41 13.03 -6.79
N PHE A 202 21.79 13.76 -5.86
CA PHE A 202 20.60 13.33 -5.13
C PHE A 202 19.34 14.15 -5.46
N GLY A 203 19.44 15.27 -6.18
CA GLY A 203 18.28 16.05 -6.60
C GLY A 203 17.69 16.94 -5.51
N LEU A 204 18.43 17.26 -4.46
CA LEU A 204 17.97 18.13 -3.37
C LEU A 204 19.09 18.98 -2.75
N ARG A 205 18.73 19.97 -1.94
CA ARG A 205 19.63 20.76 -1.09
C ARG A 205 19.05 20.91 0.32
N PHE A 206 19.91 21.02 1.32
CA PHE A 206 19.53 21.59 2.62
C PHE A 206 19.36 23.10 2.48
N ARG A 207 18.31 23.67 3.06
CA ARG A 207 18.07 25.13 3.05
C ARG A 207 18.83 25.81 4.17
N TYR A 208 19.02 27.12 4.01
CA TYR A 208 19.71 27.99 4.96
C TYR A 208 18.74 28.63 5.96
N ASN A 209 17.85 27.83 6.55
CA ASN A 209 16.88 28.27 7.55
C ASN A 209 17.08 27.56 8.90
N ALA A 210 16.51 28.16 9.94
CA ALA A 210 16.56 27.67 11.32
C ALA A 210 15.16 27.81 11.95
N LEU A 211 14.30 26.82 11.75
CA LEU A 211 12.95 26.78 12.31
C LEU A 211 13.01 26.38 13.78
N GLY A 212 12.09 26.91 14.59
CA GLY A 212 12.07 26.66 16.04
C GLY A 212 11.59 25.25 16.42
N ASP A 213 11.09 25.10 17.64
CA ASP A 213 10.55 23.83 18.14
C ASP A 213 9.21 23.49 17.46
N ILE A 214 9.16 22.41 16.69
CA ILE A 214 7.99 22.05 15.86
C ILE A 214 7.83 20.53 15.74
N ASP A 215 6.63 20.01 16.00
CA ASP A 215 6.26 18.65 15.59
C ASP A 215 5.89 18.63 14.10
N ALA A 216 6.72 18.04 13.25
CA ALA A 216 6.36 17.71 11.88
C ALA A 216 5.20 16.71 11.90
N ASN A 217 4.06 17.07 11.31
CA ASN A 217 2.84 16.26 11.37
C ASN A 217 2.20 15.99 10.00
N GLN A 218 2.84 16.47 8.92
CA GLN A 218 2.42 16.17 7.55
C GLN A 218 3.25 14.99 7.05
N ILE A 219 2.82 13.79 7.46
CA ILE A 219 3.50 12.53 7.15
C ILE A 219 2.96 11.96 5.85
N VAL A 220 3.84 11.66 4.90
CA VAL A 220 3.47 10.99 3.66
C VAL A 220 3.08 9.53 3.95
N ALA A 221 2.01 9.05 3.32
CA ALA A 221 1.52 7.69 3.52
C ALA A 221 2.61 6.64 3.27
N PRO A 222 2.71 5.55 4.06
CA PRO A 222 3.78 4.56 3.95
C PRO A 222 4.01 4.01 2.55
N GLU A 223 2.94 3.75 1.79
CA GLU A 223 3.00 3.28 0.40
C GLU A 223 3.63 4.30 -0.57
N GLN A 224 3.60 5.59 -0.23
CA GLN A 224 4.23 6.68 -0.97
C GLN A 224 5.59 7.11 -0.37
N ALA A 225 5.99 6.48 0.74
CA ALA A 225 7.23 6.74 1.47
C ALA A 225 8.05 5.45 1.68
N PHE A 226 7.92 4.46 0.80
CA PHE A 226 8.70 3.22 0.80
C PHE A 226 8.62 2.41 2.11
N GLY A 227 7.53 2.56 2.85
CA GLY A 227 7.31 1.97 4.17
C GLY A 227 8.02 2.70 5.32
N ILE A 228 8.80 3.75 5.05
CA ILE A 228 9.62 4.46 6.05
C ILE A 228 8.75 5.11 7.13
N THR A 229 7.60 5.67 6.73
CA THR A 229 6.66 6.34 7.63
C THR A 229 5.69 5.39 8.34
N THR A 230 5.90 4.08 8.26
CA THR A 230 5.07 3.10 8.97
C THR A 230 5.19 3.30 10.48
N GLY A 231 4.07 3.55 11.15
CA GLY A 231 4.05 3.83 12.60
C GLY A 231 4.55 5.23 12.98
N VAL A 232 4.78 6.11 12.01
CA VAL A 232 5.21 7.50 12.23
C VAL A 232 4.00 8.43 12.07
N SER A 233 3.66 9.15 13.13
CA SER A 233 2.60 10.16 13.13
C SER A 233 3.14 11.58 13.28
N LYS A 234 4.30 11.72 13.94
CA LYS A 234 5.02 12.97 14.14
C LYS A 234 6.53 12.75 14.17
N VAL A 235 7.28 13.80 13.85
CA VAL A 235 8.75 13.85 13.99
C VAL A 235 9.09 15.18 14.66
N ALA A 236 9.87 15.19 15.74
CA ALA A 236 10.23 16.42 16.43
C ALA A 236 11.26 17.21 15.60
N MET A 237 11.33 18.52 15.84
CA MET A 237 12.36 19.41 15.31
C MET A 237 12.70 20.43 16.40
N HIS A 238 13.99 20.64 16.64
CA HIS A 238 14.52 21.61 17.60
C HIS A 238 15.64 22.43 16.97
N ALA A 239 15.30 23.59 16.42
CA ALA A 239 16.25 24.39 15.64
C ALA A 239 16.74 23.60 14.40
N GLY A 240 15.84 23.27 13.49
CA GLY A 240 16.17 22.48 12.28
C GLY A 240 16.11 23.28 10.98
N SER A 241 16.53 22.64 9.89
CA SER A 241 16.39 23.14 8.52
C SER A 241 15.38 22.31 7.72
N THR A 242 14.85 22.91 6.66
CA THR A 242 14.07 22.20 5.63
C THR A 242 14.96 21.89 4.44
N LEU A 243 14.48 21.05 3.53
CA LEU A 243 15.14 20.71 2.27
C LEU A 243 14.39 21.29 1.08
N ALA A 244 15.11 21.56 -0.01
CA ALA A 244 14.53 21.90 -1.29
C ALA A 244 14.69 20.73 -2.28
N ILE A 245 13.59 20.26 -2.83
CA ILE A 245 13.59 19.30 -3.95
C ILE A 245 13.95 20.06 -5.23
N ILE A 246 15.09 19.72 -5.82
CA ILE A 246 15.61 20.32 -7.06
C ILE A 246 15.19 19.47 -8.27
N ASP A 247 15.33 18.15 -8.16
CA ASP A 247 14.99 17.18 -9.19
C ASP A 247 14.07 16.10 -8.59
N PRO A 248 12.74 16.20 -8.79
CA PRO A 248 11.78 15.24 -8.23
C PRO A 248 11.86 13.85 -8.88
N THR A 249 12.64 13.68 -9.95
CA THR A 249 12.92 12.34 -10.51
C THR A 249 13.94 11.57 -9.67
N LYS A 250 14.73 12.29 -8.86
CA LYS A 250 15.72 11.71 -7.95
C LYS A 250 15.29 11.79 -6.50
N ALA A 251 14.72 12.91 -6.06
CA ALA A 251 14.38 13.17 -4.67
C ALA A 251 12.87 13.25 -4.42
N LYS A 252 12.46 12.87 -3.22
CA LYS A 252 11.08 12.98 -2.74
C LYS A 252 11.05 13.30 -1.24
N GLY A 253 10.21 14.25 -0.85
CA GLY A 253 9.87 14.50 0.54
C GLY A 253 8.93 13.45 1.10
N ILE A 254 9.16 13.07 2.36
CA ILE A 254 8.34 12.06 3.07
C ILE A 254 7.79 12.55 4.41
N VAL A 255 8.35 13.62 4.97
CA VAL A 255 7.82 14.31 6.15
C VAL A 255 7.93 15.82 5.93
N TYR A 256 6.83 16.53 6.17
CA TYR A 256 6.77 17.99 6.07
C TYR A 256 6.30 18.60 7.39
N LEU A 257 6.71 19.84 7.62
CA LEU A 257 6.28 20.62 8.77
C LEU A 257 4.85 21.13 8.58
N PRO A 258 4.09 21.41 9.64
CA PRO A 258 2.90 22.24 9.52
C PRO A 258 3.24 23.64 9.01
N GLN A 259 2.24 24.38 8.53
CA GLN A 259 2.41 25.82 8.34
C GLN A 259 2.70 26.48 9.71
N THR A 260 3.73 27.32 9.77
CA THR A 260 4.26 27.88 11.01
C THR A 260 4.85 29.28 10.78
N ASN A 261 5.27 29.92 11.87
CA ASN A 261 6.14 31.09 11.88
C ASN A 261 7.21 30.97 12.99
N ALA A 262 7.33 29.77 13.58
CA ALA A 262 8.29 29.49 14.63
C ALA A 262 9.70 29.48 14.03
N ALA A 263 10.52 30.43 14.47
CA ALA A 263 11.92 30.54 14.10
C ALA A 263 12.77 30.42 15.36
N TRP A 264 13.95 29.85 15.21
CA TRP A 264 14.94 29.85 16.28
C TRP A 264 15.39 31.28 16.59
N ALA A 265 15.58 31.60 17.87
CA ALA A 265 15.81 32.98 18.32
C ALA A 265 17.11 33.59 17.77
N ASN A 266 18.08 32.76 17.39
CA ASN A 266 19.36 33.20 16.83
C ASN A 266 19.47 32.90 15.31
N ALA A 267 18.35 32.67 14.62
CA ALA A 267 18.36 32.55 13.16
C ALA A 267 18.95 33.81 12.51
N VAL A 268 19.94 33.65 11.65
CA VAL A 268 20.71 34.77 11.04
C VAL A 268 20.29 35.09 9.60
N ASP A 269 19.52 34.21 8.97
CA ASP A 269 18.96 34.51 7.67
C ASP A 269 17.86 35.57 7.84
N GLN A 270 17.99 36.75 7.22
CA GLN A 270 16.93 37.76 7.25
C GLN A 270 16.09 37.63 5.97
N GLY A 271 14.91 37.03 6.10
CA GLY A 271 13.97 36.77 5.00
C GLY A 271 13.29 35.39 5.06
N VAL A 272 13.27 34.80 6.26
CA VAL A 272 13.27 33.35 6.51
C VAL A 272 12.01 32.67 6.05
N TYR A 273 12.22 31.67 5.22
CA TYR A 273 11.36 30.51 5.12
C TYR A 273 11.22 29.87 6.51
N ASN A 274 10.31 30.41 7.31
CA ASN A 274 9.82 29.85 8.57
C ASN A 274 8.33 29.54 8.47
N GLY A 275 7.80 29.53 7.24
CA GLY A 275 6.41 29.29 6.90
C GLY A 275 6.04 27.83 7.05
N GLY A 276 7.02 26.93 7.01
CA GLY A 276 6.83 25.48 7.03
C GLY A 276 5.94 24.99 5.87
N GLY A 277 5.38 23.79 6.02
CA GLY A 277 4.53 23.15 5.02
C GLY A 277 5.21 22.74 3.71
N ILE A 278 4.40 22.13 2.85
CA ILE A 278 4.83 21.53 1.59
C ILE A 278 5.51 22.53 0.65
N ALA A 279 5.07 23.80 0.64
CA ALA A 279 5.61 24.82 -0.25
C ALA A 279 7.06 25.22 0.08
N GLU A 280 7.41 25.21 1.36
CA GLU A 280 8.77 25.48 1.83
C GLU A 280 9.71 24.30 1.56
N GLY A 281 9.17 23.09 1.61
CA GLY A 281 9.86 21.86 1.27
C GLY A 281 9.83 20.85 2.43
N PRO A 282 10.30 19.62 2.19
CA PRO A 282 10.28 18.58 3.21
C PRO A 282 11.26 18.87 4.35
N TYR A 283 10.94 18.30 5.52
CA TYR A 283 11.88 18.16 6.63
C TYR A 283 12.67 16.86 6.54
N VAL A 284 12.03 15.79 6.05
CA VAL A 284 12.68 14.50 5.78
C VAL A 284 12.45 14.13 4.32
N ALA A 285 13.51 13.76 3.62
CA ALA A 285 13.46 13.38 2.23
C ALA A 285 14.26 12.10 1.95
N VAL A 286 14.02 11.51 0.80
CA VAL A 286 14.78 10.37 0.27
C VAL A 286 15.18 10.67 -1.18
N ALA A 287 16.27 10.06 -1.61
CA ALA A 287 16.74 10.17 -2.98
C ALA A 287 17.19 8.83 -3.56
N LYS A 288 17.03 8.67 -4.88
CA LYS A 288 17.60 7.57 -5.67
C LYS A 288 18.69 8.10 -6.60
N ALA A 289 19.86 7.45 -6.56
CA ALA A 289 21.01 7.85 -7.36
C ALA A 289 21.71 6.60 -7.93
N GLY A 290 21.30 6.16 -9.13
CA GLY A 290 21.83 4.94 -9.73
C GLY A 290 21.37 3.69 -8.97
N ALA A 291 22.26 2.74 -8.68
CA ALA A 291 21.88 1.52 -7.97
C ALA A 291 21.61 1.74 -6.46
N GLY A 292 22.23 2.76 -5.85
CA GLY A 292 22.04 3.10 -4.43
C GLY A 292 21.05 4.23 -4.21
N LYS A 293 21.03 4.76 -3.00
CA LYS A 293 20.05 5.76 -2.53
C LYS A 293 20.52 6.51 -1.30
N ALA A 294 19.76 7.52 -0.88
CA ALA A 294 20.06 8.27 0.32
C ALA A 294 18.81 8.71 1.08
N GLY A 295 18.95 8.88 2.39
CA GLY A 295 17.96 9.48 3.28
C GLY A 295 18.48 10.82 3.81
N PHE A 296 17.58 11.72 4.15
CA PHE A 296 17.92 13.08 4.58
C PHE A 296 16.98 13.55 5.67
N ILE A 297 17.51 14.14 6.73
CA ILE A 297 16.77 14.88 7.75
C ILE A 297 17.49 16.19 8.04
N GLY A 298 16.73 17.28 8.15
CA GLY A 298 17.29 18.63 8.30
C GLY A 298 17.70 19.02 9.72
N ASP A 299 17.75 18.08 10.66
CA ASP A 299 17.97 18.33 12.09
C ASP A 299 18.60 17.10 12.75
N SER A 300 19.56 17.33 13.64
CA SER A 300 20.26 16.29 14.41
C SER A 300 19.50 15.91 15.66
N SER A 301 18.73 16.82 16.26
CA SER A 301 18.06 16.63 17.55
C SER A 301 17.19 15.37 17.65
N PRO A 302 16.47 14.89 16.60
CA PRO A 302 15.71 13.65 16.67
C PRO A 302 16.58 12.39 16.81
N VAL A 303 17.88 12.49 16.55
CA VAL A 303 18.84 11.38 16.54
C VAL A 303 19.62 11.33 17.86
N GLU A 304 19.71 12.46 18.53
CA GLU A 304 20.52 12.65 19.74
C GLU A 304 19.94 11.89 20.95
N ASP A 305 20.84 11.55 21.88
CA ASP A 305 20.52 11.10 23.23
C ASP A 305 21.27 11.92 24.29
N ALA A 306 20.91 11.75 25.56
CA ALA A 306 21.50 12.50 26.68
C ALA A 306 22.89 12.01 27.16
N THR A 307 23.68 11.31 26.32
CA THR A 307 24.93 10.66 26.73
C THR A 307 26.20 11.18 26.02
N PRO A 308 26.46 12.49 25.93
CA PRO A 308 27.66 12.98 25.29
C PRO A 308 28.91 12.50 26.05
N LYS A 309 29.87 11.97 25.29
CA LYS A 309 31.10 11.34 25.76
C LYS A 309 32.24 12.34 25.92
N TYR A 310 32.41 13.28 24.99
CA TYR A 310 33.56 14.19 24.98
C TYR A 310 33.23 15.60 25.51
N LEU A 311 34.26 16.32 25.97
CA LEU A 311 34.16 17.74 26.31
C LEU A 311 34.33 18.61 25.05
N ARG A 312 33.86 19.86 25.12
CA ARG A 312 34.03 20.83 24.03
C ARG A 312 35.51 21.12 23.78
N GLU A 313 35.94 21.05 22.53
CA GLU A 313 37.33 21.31 22.14
C GLU A 313 37.78 22.76 22.28
N ASP A 314 36.86 23.72 22.23
CA ASP A 314 37.14 25.16 22.35
C ASP A 314 37.28 25.62 23.82
N THR A 315 36.41 25.10 24.70
CA THR A 315 36.21 25.60 26.06
C THR A 315 36.51 24.57 27.15
N GLY A 316 36.52 23.27 26.84
CA GLY A 316 36.64 22.18 27.82
C GLY A 316 35.37 21.98 28.66
N ALA A 317 34.27 22.65 28.32
CA ALA A 317 33.00 22.49 29.02
C ALA A 317 32.33 21.16 28.66
N LYS A 318 31.43 20.68 29.52
CA LYS A 318 30.56 19.54 29.20
C LYS A 318 29.61 19.89 28.08
N LYS A 319 29.34 18.92 27.21
CA LYS A 319 28.31 19.03 26.17
C LYS A 319 26.93 18.70 26.75
N THR A 320 25.90 19.20 26.10
CA THR A 320 24.51 18.89 26.42
C THR A 320 23.81 18.68 25.09
N THR A 321 23.38 17.45 24.87
CA THR A 321 22.67 16.98 23.68
C THR A 321 21.21 16.77 24.04
N TYR A 322 20.35 16.74 23.03
CA TYR A 322 18.93 16.54 23.18
C TYR A 322 18.60 15.04 23.28
N ASP A 323 17.64 14.61 24.10
CA ASP A 323 17.24 13.18 24.14
C ASP A 323 16.14 12.87 23.12
N GLY A 324 16.33 13.34 21.88
CA GLY A 324 15.29 13.37 20.86
C GLY A 324 14.99 12.01 20.24
N PHE A 325 15.91 11.04 20.30
CA PHE A 325 15.64 9.69 19.77
C PHE A 325 14.38 9.05 20.36
N LYS A 326 14.06 9.39 21.61
CA LYS A 326 12.88 8.89 22.34
C LYS A 326 11.63 9.74 22.16
N GLU A 327 11.74 10.88 21.47
CA GLU A 327 10.62 11.77 21.29
C GLU A 327 9.70 11.32 20.16
N VAL A 328 8.42 11.64 20.33
CA VAL A 328 7.32 11.34 19.40
C VAL A 328 7.47 9.99 18.69
N ASN A 329 7.88 9.97 17.42
CA ASN A 329 8.17 8.75 16.66
C ASN A 329 9.55 8.81 15.96
N ASP A 330 10.49 9.56 16.52
CA ASP A 330 11.78 9.85 15.89
C ASP A 330 12.62 8.59 15.72
N GLY A 331 12.83 7.82 16.80
CA GLY A 331 13.52 6.55 16.72
C GLY A 331 12.89 5.55 15.74
N THR A 332 11.56 5.53 15.63
CA THR A 332 10.84 4.70 14.65
C THR A 332 11.18 5.12 13.21
N LEU A 333 11.13 6.42 12.91
CA LEU A 333 11.48 6.94 11.59
C LEU A 333 12.94 6.61 11.23
N LEU A 334 13.87 6.84 12.16
CA LEU A 334 15.30 6.64 11.94
C LEU A 334 15.67 5.18 11.68
N VAL A 335 15.10 4.26 12.47
CA VAL A 335 15.30 2.81 12.27
C VAL A 335 14.65 2.35 10.95
N ASN A 336 13.45 2.84 10.63
CA ASN A 336 12.79 2.54 9.36
C ASN A 336 13.56 3.09 8.15
N MET A 337 14.16 4.27 8.27
CA MET A 337 15.03 4.86 7.25
C MET A 337 16.22 3.93 6.98
N VAL A 338 16.93 3.48 8.02
CA VAL A 338 18.07 2.55 7.85
C VAL A 338 17.62 1.19 7.30
N ASN A 339 16.46 0.67 7.74
CA ASN A 339 15.86 -0.54 7.17
C ASN A 339 15.69 -0.41 5.67
N TRP A 340 15.07 0.68 5.21
CA TRP A 340 14.92 0.98 3.80
C TRP A 340 16.30 1.12 3.14
N LEU A 341 17.18 1.99 3.64
CA LEU A 341 18.52 2.23 3.10
C LEU A 341 19.34 0.94 2.88
N SER A 342 19.23 -0.02 3.79
CA SER A 342 19.99 -1.27 3.73
C SER A 342 19.49 -2.26 2.66
N LYS A 343 18.26 -2.09 2.17
CA LYS A 343 17.64 -2.98 1.17
C LYS A 343 18.06 -2.55 -0.23
N LYS A 344 18.44 -3.50 -1.09
CA LYS A 344 18.72 -3.21 -2.51
C LYS A 344 17.43 -3.33 -3.33
N GLU A 345 17.19 -2.37 -4.22
CA GLU A 345 16.08 -2.40 -5.16
C GLU A 345 16.55 -2.53 -6.61
N SER A 346 15.64 -2.98 -7.48
CA SER A 346 15.90 -3.13 -8.91
C SER A 346 15.80 -1.82 -9.70
N TYR A 347 15.13 -0.79 -9.16
CA TYR A 347 14.98 0.49 -9.84
C TYR A 347 16.17 1.41 -9.59
N THR A 348 16.42 2.33 -10.53
CA THR A 348 17.54 3.29 -10.47
C THR A 348 17.11 4.76 -10.45
N SER A 349 15.82 5.00 -10.66
CA SER A 349 15.17 6.32 -10.63
C SER A 349 13.82 6.21 -9.92
N LEU A 350 13.34 7.29 -9.28
CA LEU A 350 12.01 7.30 -8.68
C LEU A 350 10.89 7.20 -9.72
N THR A 351 11.16 7.57 -10.97
CA THR A 351 10.20 7.45 -12.09
C THR A 351 9.85 6.01 -12.45
N GLU A 352 10.67 5.04 -12.02
CA GLU A 352 10.49 3.61 -12.30
C GLU A 352 9.62 2.90 -11.24
N VAL A 353 9.31 3.58 -10.13
CA VAL A 353 8.51 3.02 -9.04
C VAL A 353 7.03 3.10 -9.40
N SER A 354 6.40 1.96 -9.64
CA SER A 354 4.99 1.89 -10.02
C SER A 354 4.09 2.48 -8.95
N GLY A 355 3.21 3.41 -9.33
CA GLY A 355 2.26 4.05 -8.42
C GLY A 355 2.85 5.14 -7.50
N LEU A 356 4.14 5.47 -7.63
CA LEU A 356 4.76 6.54 -6.85
C LEU A 356 4.38 7.92 -7.40
N GLN A 357 3.86 8.79 -6.52
CA GLN A 357 3.61 10.18 -6.83
C GLN A 357 4.89 11.00 -6.59
N LEU A 358 5.47 11.53 -7.67
CA LEU A 358 6.63 12.40 -7.59
C LEU A 358 6.25 13.78 -7.04
N ASP A 359 7.19 14.40 -6.34
CA ASP A 359 7.06 15.76 -5.84
C ASP A 359 7.14 16.78 -6.98
N GLN A 360 6.88 18.05 -6.66
CA GLN A 360 7.22 19.17 -7.53
C GLN A 360 8.54 19.80 -7.06
N PRO A 361 9.33 20.40 -7.96
CA PRO A 361 10.49 21.17 -7.55
C PRO A 361 10.06 22.26 -6.56
N THR A 362 10.76 22.33 -5.42
CA THR A 362 10.47 23.33 -4.40
C THR A 362 10.81 24.72 -4.96
N ALA A 363 9.94 25.71 -4.70
CA ALA A 363 10.17 27.07 -5.17
C ALA A 363 11.41 27.66 -4.50
N LEU A 364 12.34 28.16 -5.30
CA LEU A 364 13.58 28.79 -4.83
C LEU A 364 13.55 30.30 -5.05
N LEU A 365 14.10 31.05 -4.10
CA LEU A 365 14.42 32.47 -4.28
C LEU A 365 15.69 32.61 -5.13
N PRO A 366 15.87 33.75 -5.83
CA PRO A 366 17.05 33.97 -6.66
C PRO A 366 18.38 33.82 -5.91
N PHE A 367 18.44 34.15 -4.62
CA PHE A 367 19.65 34.03 -3.81
C PHE A 367 19.93 32.59 -3.33
N GLU A 368 19.00 31.65 -3.51
CA GLU A 368 19.23 30.23 -3.21
C GLU A 368 20.02 29.53 -4.32
N ALA A 369 20.21 30.19 -5.48
CA ALA A 369 21.16 29.71 -6.48
C ALA A 369 22.58 29.82 -5.92
N PRO A 370 23.39 28.74 -5.89
CA PRO A 370 24.68 28.71 -5.20
C PRO A 370 25.60 29.89 -5.54
N ALA A 371 25.75 30.18 -6.83
CA ALA A 371 26.59 31.27 -7.34
C ALA A 371 26.04 32.69 -7.09
N ALA A 372 24.74 32.82 -6.82
CA ALA A 372 24.07 34.09 -6.52
C ALA A 372 23.82 34.28 -5.01
N SER A 373 24.17 33.29 -4.20
CA SER A 373 23.99 33.34 -2.75
C SER A 373 24.89 34.39 -2.11
N THR A 374 24.39 35.02 -1.05
CA THR A 374 25.10 36.05 -0.29
C THR A 374 24.92 35.82 1.19
N GLU A 375 25.95 36.15 1.97
CA GLU A 375 25.88 36.06 3.41
C GLU A 375 25.13 37.26 4.01
N PRO A 376 24.07 37.06 4.80
CA PRO A 376 23.30 38.13 5.40
C PRO A 376 24.04 38.82 6.56
N GLN A 377 25.00 38.14 7.19
CA GLN A 377 25.73 38.62 8.37
C GLN A 377 27.23 38.24 8.26
N PRO A 378 28.16 38.91 8.97
CA PRO A 378 29.58 38.56 8.93
C PRO A 378 29.88 37.23 9.66
N GLU A 379 30.65 36.36 9.00
CA GLU A 379 31.15 35.09 9.57
C GLU A 379 32.60 35.21 10.11
N PRO A 380 33.01 34.39 11.10
CA PRO A 380 32.21 33.37 11.78
C PRO A 380 31.19 34.01 12.73
N TRP A 381 30.07 33.34 12.92
CA TRP A 381 28.94 33.83 13.72
C TRP A 381 29.28 34.16 15.17
N ALA A 382 30.27 33.44 15.71
CA ALA A 382 30.93 33.73 16.97
C ALA A 382 32.44 33.64 16.82
N ALA A 383 33.17 34.52 17.50
CA ALA A 383 34.62 34.49 17.49
C ALA A 383 35.17 33.19 18.14
N PRO A 384 36.20 32.55 17.55
CA PRO A 384 36.95 31.48 18.20
C PRO A 384 37.54 31.93 19.54
N GLU A 385 37.59 31.02 20.51
CA GLU A 385 38.27 31.26 21.78
C GLU A 385 39.77 31.52 21.56
N ALA A 386 40.38 32.32 22.42
CA ALA A 386 41.79 32.66 22.27
C ALA A 386 42.68 31.40 22.30
N GLY A 387 43.43 31.18 21.22
CA GLY A 387 44.35 30.05 21.08
C GLY A 387 43.72 28.76 20.56
N TYR A 388 42.40 28.71 20.34
CA TYR A 388 41.74 27.59 19.69
C TYR A 388 41.87 27.69 18.16
N LYS A 389 42.31 26.60 17.53
CA LYS A 389 42.41 26.44 16.07
C LYS A 389 41.68 25.17 15.67
N TRP A 390 40.51 25.30 15.05
CA TRP A 390 39.67 24.16 14.64
C TRP A 390 40.43 23.11 13.81
N TYR A 391 41.36 23.55 12.95
CA TYR A 391 42.18 22.67 12.11
C TYR A 391 43.43 22.07 12.80
N ASP A 392 43.69 22.38 14.08
CA ASP A 392 44.86 21.91 14.82
C ASP A 392 44.46 21.38 16.21
N ARG A 393 44.33 20.05 16.29
CA ARG A 393 43.95 19.31 17.50
C ARG A 393 44.89 19.51 18.69
N SER A 394 46.13 19.94 18.46
CA SER A 394 47.06 20.26 19.57
C SER A 394 46.61 21.48 20.38
N THR A 395 45.69 22.28 19.83
CA THR A 395 45.11 23.46 20.50
C THR A 395 43.84 23.14 21.29
N PHE A 396 43.33 21.91 21.19
CA PHE A 396 42.07 21.51 21.81
C PHE A 396 42.19 21.39 23.33
N LYS A 397 41.08 21.62 24.04
CA LYS A 397 41.05 21.53 25.51
C LYS A 397 41.10 20.07 26.00
N PRO A 398 41.66 19.81 27.19
CA PRO A 398 41.73 18.46 27.73
C PRO A 398 40.35 17.81 27.87
N GLY A 399 40.24 16.53 27.51
CA GLY A 399 39.00 15.75 27.53
C GLY A 399 38.12 15.87 26.27
N SER A 400 38.54 16.64 25.27
CA SER A 400 37.92 16.63 23.94
C SER A 400 38.45 15.49 23.06
N TYR A 401 37.69 15.09 22.05
CA TYR A 401 38.11 14.07 21.09
C TYR A 401 39.38 14.49 20.34
N GLY A 402 40.42 13.66 20.37
CA GLY A 402 41.73 13.95 19.79
C GLY A 402 42.49 15.11 20.44
N GLY A 403 42.06 15.62 21.60
CA GLY A 403 42.78 16.59 22.43
C GLY A 403 43.59 15.92 23.56
N PRO A 404 44.22 16.67 24.48
CA PRO A 404 44.92 16.10 25.64
C PRO A 404 43.97 15.32 26.58
N THR A 405 44.46 14.31 27.31
CA THR A 405 43.64 13.63 28.34
C THR A 405 43.35 14.55 29.52
N ALA A 406 42.11 14.56 30.01
CA ALA A 406 41.77 15.23 31.26
C ALA A 406 42.47 14.53 32.43
N THR A 407 43.31 15.25 33.18
CA THR A 407 44.01 14.68 34.34
C THR A 407 43.05 14.61 35.53
N ALA A 408 42.84 13.42 36.10
CA ALA A 408 42.21 13.32 37.42
C ALA A 408 43.06 14.10 38.45
N SER A 409 42.43 14.98 39.22
CA SER A 409 43.14 15.78 40.23
C SER A 409 43.33 14.96 41.51
N ALA A 410 44.55 14.95 42.06
CA ALA A 410 44.85 14.30 43.34
C ALA A 410 43.95 14.86 44.46
N ALA A 411 43.35 13.97 45.25
CA ALA A 411 42.50 14.33 46.38
C ALA A 411 43.26 14.17 47.70
N TYR A 412 43.19 15.19 48.57
CA TYR A 412 43.96 15.23 49.82
C TYR A 412 43.03 15.25 51.04
N SER A 413 43.25 14.35 51.98
CA SER A 413 42.49 14.29 53.24
C SER A 413 43.38 13.98 54.45
N PHE A 414 42.81 14.18 55.65
CA PHE A 414 43.43 13.80 56.92
C PHE A 414 42.54 12.81 57.66
N VAL A 415 43.15 11.88 58.39
CA VAL A 415 42.47 11.10 59.44
C VAL A 415 43.06 11.50 60.78
N HIS A 416 42.21 11.99 61.67
CA HIS A 416 42.59 12.34 63.03
C HIS A 416 41.36 12.28 63.94
N GLN A 417 41.58 12.20 65.26
CA GLN A 417 40.50 12.31 66.24
C GLN A 417 39.81 13.68 66.20
N ALA A 418 38.54 13.75 66.59
CA ALA A 418 37.70 14.95 66.43
C ALA A 418 38.23 16.21 67.17
N THR A 419 38.85 16.03 68.34
CA THR A 419 39.53 17.09 69.09
C THR A 419 40.96 16.67 69.34
N LEU A 420 41.94 17.51 68.96
CA LEU A 420 43.36 17.19 69.04
C LEU A 420 43.89 17.34 70.48
N PRO A 421 44.60 16.33 71.02
CA PRO A 421 45.19 16.38 72.36
C PRO A 421 46.25 17.47 72.50
N ASN A 422 46.28 18.13 73.65
CA ASN A 422 47.30 19.14 74.00
C ASN A 422 48.27 18.73 75.11
N ALA A 423 48.08 17.53 75.68
CA ALA A 423 48.84 17.02 76.82
C ALA A 423 49.54 15.67 76.54
N GLN A 424 49.28 15.06 75.38
CA GLN A 424 49.83 13.77 74.96
C GLN A 424 50.26 13.83 73.49
N ASP A 425 51.24 12.99 73.13
CA ASP A 425 51.57 12.75 71.73
C ASP A 425 50.46 11.90 71.09
N PHE A 426 50.10 12.20 69.85
CA PHE A 426 49.06 11.50 69.12
C PHE A 426 49.42 11.37 67.64
N GLN A 427 48.59 10.68 66.87
CA GLN A 427 48.83 10.47 65.44
C GLN A 427 47.79 11.17 64.57
N ILE A 428 48.25 11.60 63.39
CA ILE A 428 47.39 11.97 62.27
C ILE A 428 47.84 11.18 61.03
N ARG A 429 46.90 10.80 60.17
CA ARG A 429 47.19 10.22 58.84
C ARG A 429 47.00 11.28 57.78
N VAL A 430 47.97 11.40 56.89
CA VAL A 430 47.80 12.11 55.60
C VAL A 430 47.41 11.07 54.56
N VAL A 431 46.31 11.29 53.84
CA VAL A 431 45.82 10.41 52.77
C VAL A 431 45.78 11.17 51.45
N ILE A 432 46.26 10.53 50.38
CA ILE A 432 46.24 11.06 49.02
C ILE A 432 45.67 10.01 48.08
N ASP A 433 44.57 10.36 47.41
CA ASP A 433 43.90 9.54 46.41
C ASP A 433 44.07 10.13 45.01
N ASN A 434 43.80 9.33 43.99
CA ASN A 434 43.91 9.69 42.56
C ASN A 434 45.34 10.11 42.15
N LEU A 435 46.38 9.57 42.80
CA LEU A 435 47.73 9.64 42.27
C LEU A 435 47.89 8.65 41.10
N PRO A 436 48.78 8.91 40.14
CA PRO A 436 49.18 7.87 39.20
C PRO A 436 49.66 6.62 39.97
N ALA A 437 49.22 5.42 39.55
CA ALA A 437 49.54 4.18 40.24
C ALA A 437 51.04 3.96 40.41
N ALA A 438 51.45 3.34 41.52
CA ALA A 438 52.85 2.99 41.82
C ALA A 438 53.85 4.18 41.74
N THR A 439 53.38 5.41 41.93
CA THR A 439 54.18 6.63 41.72
C THR A 439 54.56 7.24 43.06
N THR A 440 55.83 7.64 43.18
CA THR A 440 56.33 8.33 44.36
C THR A 440 56.31 9.84 44.15
N VAL A 441 55.60 10.55 45.01
CA VAL A 441 55.54 12.02 45.02
C VAL A 441 56.25 12.55 46.27
N THR A 442 57.12 13.54 46.09
CA THR A 442 57.97 14.11 47.13
C THR A 442 57.58 15.55 47.48
N GLY A 443 58.12 16.05 48.60
CA GLY A 443 58.00 17.46 48.99
C GLY A 443 56.82 17.79 49.90
N TYR A 444 56.11 16.79 50.42
CA TYR A 444 54.97 17.00 51.32
C TYR A 444 55.43 17.48 52.71
N SER A 445 54.68 18.39 53.33
CA SER A 445 54.89 18.78 54.73
C SER A 445 53.56 19.11 55.41
N ALA A 446 53.42 18.77 56.68
CA ALA A 446 52.21 19.02 57.47
C ALA A 446 52.50 19.96 58.65
N GLY A 447 51.52 20.73 59.11
CA GLY A 447 51.69 21.62 60.27
C GLY A 447 50.34 22.04 60.87
N ILE A 448 50.35 22.46 62.13
CA ILE A 448 49.15 22.89 62.86
C ILE A 448 49.39 24.28 63.45
N TYR A 449 48.52 25.23 63.12
CA TYR A 449 48.64 26.62 63.56
C TYR A 449 47.32 27.21 64.05
N LEU A 450 47.38 28.17 64.96
CA LEU A 450 46.19 28.81 65.52
C LEU A 450 45.43 29.63 64.47
N VAL A 451 44.09 29.57 64.51
CA VAL A 451 43.23 30.42 63.66
C VAL A 451 43.50 31.90 63.97
N THR A 452 43.61 32.24 65.25
CA THR A 452 43.96 33.58 65.71
C THR A 452 45.49 33.73 65.76
N GLY A 453 46.04 34.65 64.96
CA GLY A 453 47.46 35.02 64.99
C GLY A 453 48.42 34.08 64.22
N GLY A 454 47.96 32.95 63.69
CA GLY A 454 48.72 32.14 62.73
C GLY A 454 49.96 31.40 63.27
N ALA A 455 50.19 31.44 64.59
CA ALA A 455 51.35 30.82 65.21
C ALA A 455 51.30 29.29 65.09
N GLN A 456 52.41 28.66 64.71
CA GLN A 456 52.56 27.20 64.69
C GLN A 456 52.61 26.67 66.13
N VAL A 457 51.83 25.62 66.39
CA VAL A 457 51.66 25.04 67.73
C VAL A 457 51.91 23.54 67.79
N ALA A 458 52.23 22.91 66.66
CA ALA A 458 52.64 21.51 66.60
C ALA A 458 54.13 21.34 66.30
N MET A 459 54.71 20.29 66.87
CA MET A 459 55.89 19.60 66.36
C MET A 459 55.42 18.29 65.74
N ILE A 460 55.99 17.90 64.61
CA ILE A 460 55.76 16.60 63.97
C ILE A 460 57.08 15.84 64.01
N GLN A 461 57.06 14.61 64.51
CA GLN A 461 58.26 13.81 64.73
C GLN A 461 58.98 13.53 63.40
N ASN A 462 60.31 13.63 63.41
CA ASN A 462 61.13 13.29 62.26
C ASN A 462 61.12 11.78 62.00
N ALA A 463 61.50 11.36 60.79
CA ALA A 463 61.53 9.95 60.40
C ALA A 463 62.50 9.09 61.23
N ASP A 464 63.51 9.70 61.87
CA ASP A 464 64.45 9.04 62.79
C ASP A 464 63.91 8.91 64.24
N GLY A 465 62.66 9.34 64.49
CA GLY A 465 62.03 9.32 65.80
C GLY A 465 62.40 10.52 66.70
N THR A 466 63.23 11.45 66.23
CA THR A 466 63.55 12.68 67.00
C THR A 466 62.46 13.73 66.87
N TRP A 467 62.34 14.60 67.89
CA TRP A 467 61.44 15.76 67.84
C TRP A 467 62.20 17.00 67.36
N PRO A 468 61.61 17.84 66.48
CA PRO A 468 62.20 19.12 66.08
C PRO A 468 62.46 20.05 67.27
N ALA A 469 63.43 20.96 67.13
CA ALA A 469 63.76 21.93 68.18
C ALA A 469 62.75 23.10 68.32
N ALA A 470 61.85 23.27 67.35
CA ALA A 470 60.86 24.35 67.32
C ALA A 470 59.52 23.87 66.73
N TYR A 471 58.44 24.56 67.09
CA TYR A 471 57.12 24.36 66.51
C TYR A 471 57.08 24.86 65.06
N GLY A 472 56.52 24.07 64.15
CA GLY A 472 56.56 24.36 62.73
C GLY A 472 55.96 23.26 61.86
N TYR A 473 56.12 23.41 60.55
CA TYR A 473 55.83 22.33 59.60
C TYR A 473 56.83 21.18 59.80
N SER A 474 56.39 19.96 59.49
CA SER A 474 57.27 18.79 59.43
C SER A 474 58.42 19.00 58.44
N SER A 475 59.49 18.20 58.58
CA SER A 475 60.40 17.96 57.46
C SER A 475 59.61 17.47 56.24
N THR A 476 60.15 17.70 55.04
CA THR A 476 59.50 17.18 53.84
C THR A 476 59.50 15.66 53.84
N PHE A 477 58.43 15.06 53.32
CA PHE A 477 58.30 13.63 53.15
C PHE A 477 57.76 13.27 51.76
N SER A 478 57.88 11.99 51.41
CA SER A 478 57.33 11.40 50.20
C SER A 478 56.24 10.39 50.53
N LEU A 479 55.39 10.15 49.54
CA LEU A 479 54.34 9.14 49.54
C LEU A 479 54.40 8.39 48.21
N THR A 480 54.27 7.07 48.27
CA THR A 480 54.17 6.22 47.08
C THR A 480 52.76 5.68 47.02
N SER A 481 52.07 5.93 45.91
CA SER A 481 50.74 5.37 45.68
C SER A 481 50.82 3.87 45.43
N ASP A 482 49.78 3.17 45.87
CA ASP A 482 49.50 1.80 45.47
C ASP A 482 49.00 1.74 44.02
N ILE A 483 48.55 0.56 43.60
CA ILE A 483 48.01 0.33 42.25
C ILE A 483 46.71 1.09 41.98
N ASN A 484 46.00 1.53 43.02
CA ASN A 484 44.74 2.27 42.93
C ASN A 484 44.97 3.78 42.98
N GLY A 485 46.22 4.23 43.05
CA GLY A 485 46.52 5.65 43.20
C GLY A 485 46.31 6.17 44.62
N HIS A 486 46.22 5.28 45.62
CA HIS A 486 46.04 5.60 47.02
C HIS A 486 47.38 5.56 47.77
N ALA A 487 47.67 6.58 48.57
CA ALA A 487 48.86 6.66 49.41
C ALA A 487 48.53 7.25 50.78
N TYR A 488 49.14 6.75 51.86
CA TYR A 488 49.00 7.35 53.17
C TYR A 488 50.31 7.40 53.97
N LYS A 489 50.36 8.29 54.96
CA LYS A 489 51.43 8.36 55.95
C LYS A 489 50.93 8.82 57.30
N ASP A 490 51.26 8.04 58.32
CA ASP A 490 51.03 8.38 59.71
C ASP A 490 52.15 9.27 60.23
N LEU A 491 51.76 10.33 60.93
CA LEU A 491 52.64 11.34 61.50
C LEU A 491 52.37 11.44 63.00
N ASN A 492 53.41 11.30 63.81
CA ASN A 492 53.35 11.54 65.25
C ASN A 492 53.43 13.05 65.51
N VAL A 493 52.47 13.57 66.27
CA VAL A 493 52.25 14.99 66.52
C VAL A 493 52.31 15.28 68.01
N ARG A 494 53.00 16.37 68.37
CA ARG A 494 53.03 16.94 69.72
C ARG A 494 52.61 18.39 69.67
N ILE A 495 51.56 18.73 70.42
CA ILE A 495 51.08 20.10 70.55
C ILE A 495 51.79 20.82 71.70
N LYS A 496 52.01 22.13 71.55
CA LYS A 496 52.53 22.99 72.61
C LYS A 496 51.61 22.90 73.85
N GLN A 497 52.17 22.43 74.96
CA GLN A 497 51.42 22.24 76.20
C GLN A 497 50.65 23.51 76.61
N GLY A 498 49.41 23.33 77.08
CA GLY A 498 48.52 24.41 77.49
C GLY A 498 47.78 25.12 76.34
N THR A 499 47.98 24.70 75.09
CA THR A 499 47.22 25.25 73.95
C THR A 499 45.79 24.69 73.96
N ALA A 500 44.78 25.55 74.10
CA ALA A 500 43.37 25.17 73.97
C ALA A 500 42.63 26.22 73.12
N ALA A 501 42.46 25.95 71.83
CA ALA A 501 41.97 26.91 70.86
C ALA A 501 41.55 26.24 69.54
N ALA A 502 40.83 26.99 68.70
CA ALA A 502 40.64 26.65 67.30
C ALA A 502 41.97 26.81 66.53
N ALA A 503 42.32 25.80 65.74
CA ALA A 503 43.52 25.73 64.93
C ALA A 503 43.19 25.23 63.52
N ASN A 504 44.20 25.22 62.65
CA ASN A 504 44.13 24.66 61.31
C ASN A 504 45.24 23.63 61.16
N LEU A 505 44.89 22.43 60.71
CA LEU A 505 45.80 21.42 60.20
C LEU A 505 45.99 21.65 58.70
N ARG A 506 47.24 21.73 58.25
CA ARG A 506 47.56 22.06 56.85
C ARG A 506 48.59 21.10 56.25
N LEU A 507 48.29 20.64 55.03
CA LEU A 507 49.19 19.91 54.15
C LEU A 507 49.71 20.85 53.07
N ARG A 508 51.00 20.77 52.80
CA ARG A 508 51.69 21.48 51.73
C ARG A 508 52.50 20.53 50.88
N GLN A 509 52.78 20.93 49.64
CA GLN A 509 53.83 20.33 48.82
C GLN A 509 54.72 21.43 48.25
N ASN A 510 56.02 21.34 48.46
CA ASN A 510 56.99 22.36 48.01
C ASN A 510 56.57 23.80 48.41
N SER A 511 56.01 23.95 49.61
CA SER A 511 55.44 25.18 50.17
C SER A 511 54.09 25.64 49.62
N THR A 512 53.55 25.03 48.55
CA THR A 512 52.20 25.27 48.06
C THR A 512 51.18 24.60 48.98
N ASN A 513 50.10 25.31 49.36
CA ASN A 513 49.05 24.77 50.21
C ASN A 513 48.15 23.81 49.41
N LEU A 514 48.00 22.56 49.88
CA LEU A 514 47.18 21.53 49.22
C LEU A 514 45.84 21.31 49.94
N LYS A 515 45.86 21.24 51.27
CA LYS A 515 44.67 21.09 52.12
C LYS A 515 44.85 21.87 53.40
N THR A 516 43.80 22.58 53.82
CA THR A 516 43.69 23.17 55.15
C THR A 516 42.36 22.71 55.76
N GLU A 517 42.41 22.19 56.98
CA GLU A 517 41.26 21.68 57.72
C GLU A 517 41.21 22.34 59.09
N GLY A 518 40.04 22.86 59.47
CA GLY A 518 39.83 23.47 60.78
C GLY A 518 39.71 22.39 61.85
N VAL A 519 40.47 22.53 62.94
CA VAL A 519 40.53 21.56 64.04
C VAL A 519 40.43 22.28 65.39
N THR A 520 39.98 21.58 66.43
CA THR A 520 39.98 22.11 67.80
C THR A 520 41.04 21.40 68.63
N ILE A 521 41.81 22.15 69.41
CA ILE A 521 42.80 21.62 70.35
C ILE A 521 42.25 21.74 71.77
N ALA A 522 42.27 20.65 72.54
CA ALA A 522 41.87 20.65 73.94
C ALA A 522 42.61 19.58 74.77
N ASN A 523 42.39 19.57 76.09
CA ASN A 523 42.93 18.55 76.97
C ASN A 523 42.04 17.29 76.94
N VAL A 524 42.26 16.46 75.92
CA VAL A 524 41.61 15.15 75.75
C VAL A 524 42.69 14.06 75.63
N PRO A 525 42.40 12.80 76.01
CA PRO A 525 43.31 11.68 75.77
C PRO A 525 43.58 11.48 74.27
N ALA A 526 44.76 10.93 73.94
CA ALA A 526 45.06 10.50 72.59
C ALA A 526 44.29 9.21 72.25
N GLU A 527 43.66 9.20 71.08
CA GLU A 527 42.99 8.03 70.51
C GLU A 527 43.87 7.41 69.41
N PRO A 528 43.92 6.07 69.28
CA PRO A 528 44.62 5.43 68.17
C PRO A 528 43.93 5.78 66.84
N LEU A 529 44.71 5.93 65.77
CA LEU A 529 44.15 6.00 64.42
C LEU A 529 43.44 4.68 64.07
N PRO A 530 42.36 4.72 63.27
CA PRO A 530 41.80 3.52 62.68
C PRO A 530 42.87 2.69 61.92
N GLU A 531 42.79 1.37 62.01
CA GLU A 531 43.66 0.47 61.23
C GLU A 531 43.53 0.77 59.73
N GLU A 532 44.67 0.84 59.03
CA GLU A 532 44.67 0.85 57.57
C GLU A 532 44.33 -0.55 57.05
N GLN A 533 43.41 -0.67 56.09
CA GLN A 533 42.99 -1.98 55.59
C GLN A 533 44.15 -2.74 54.93
N ASN A 534 44.36 -3.97 55.38
CA ASN A 534 45.31 -4.95 54.82
C ASN A 534 45.12 -5.09 53.30
N PRO A 535 46.18 -5.35 52.49
CA PRO A 535 46.04 -5.54 51.04
C PRO A 535 45.28 -6.82 50.67
N ILE A 536 44.91 -7.69 51.62
CA ILE A 536 43.98 -8.80 51.40
C ILE A 536 42.67 -8.46 52.11
N PRO A 537 41.62 -8.06 51.37
CA PRO A 537 40.30 -7.79 51.96
C PRO A 537 39.68 -9.07 52.54
N ALA A 538 38.79 -8.91 53.52
CA ALA A 538 38.01 -10.01 54.07
C ALA A 538 37.16 -10.69 52.97
N LYS A 539 36.83 -11.97 53.17
CA LYS A 539 35.93 -12.68 52.25
C LYS A 539 34.56 -12.00 52.21
N ILE A 540 34.07 -11.71 51.02
CA ILE A 540 32.70 -11.23 50.75
C ILE A 540 31.95 -12.23 49.87
N ALA A 541 30.63 -12.08 49.78
CA ALA A 541 29.80 -12.85 48.85
C ALA A 541 30.10 -12.47 47.39
N ILE A 542 29.92 -13.39 46.45
CA ILE A 542 30.15 -13.09 45.03
C ILE A 542 29.19 -11.98 44.55
N SER A 543 27.93 -11.94 45.01
CA SER A 543 27.03 -10.81 44.71
C SER A 543 27.59 -9.46 45.13
N ASP A 544 28.23 -9.39 46.31
CA ASP A 544 28.82 -8.15 46.84
C ASP A 544 30.06 -7.74 46.05
N ALA A 545 30.87 -8.73 45.64
CA ALA A 545 32.02 -8.51 44.77
C ALA A 545 31.58 -7.96 43.40
N ARG A 546 30.47 -8.48 42.85
CA ARG A 546 29.89 -7.98 41.60
C ARG A 546 29.39 -6.53 41.70
N GLY A 547 29.03 -6.08 42.90
CA GLY A 547 28.64 -4.69 43.17
C GLY A 547 29.81 -3.72 43.37
N LYS A 548 31.07 -4.17 43.29
CA LYS A 548 32.25 -3.30 43.43
C LYS A 548 32.64 -2.67 42.09
N SER A 549 33.16 -1.46 42.14
CA SER A 549 33.76 -0.79 40.97
C SER A 549 34.93 -1.62 40.42
N ALA A 550 35.17 -1.58 39.12
CA ALA A 550 36.35 -2.19 38.50
C ALA A 550 37.65 -1.69 39.16
N GLY A 551 38.66 -2.55 39.24
CA GLY A 551 39.91 -2.35 39.97
C GLY A 551 39.83 -2.66 41.46
N THR A 552 38.64 -2.88 42.02
CA THR A 552 38.50 -3.16 43.45
C THR A 552 39.05 -4.54 43.77
N LEU A 553 40.06 -4.60 44.63
CA LEU A 553 40.55 -5.85 45.18
C LEU A 553 39.48 -6.48 46.07
N VAL A 554 39.11 -7.73 45.79
CA VAL A 554 38.10 -8.49 46.54
C VAL A 554 38.61 -9.87 46.88
N THR A 555 38.08 -10.47 47.95
CA THR A 555 38.30 -11.90 48.28
C THR A 555 36.96 -12.61 48.21
N VAL A 556 36.84 -13.63 47.34
CA VAL A 556 35.64 -14.47 47.22
C VAL A 556 36.00 -15.95 47.32
N GLU A 557 35.02 -16.80 47.63
CA GLU A 557 35.17 -18.25 47.69
C GLU A 557 33.91 -18.91 47.14
N GLY A 558 34.07 -19.87 46.22
CA GLY A 558 32.96 -20.57 45.61
C GLY A 558 33.36 -21.90 45.00
N VAL A 559 32.43 -22.55 44.31
CA VAL A 559 32.62 -23.81 43.58
C VAL A 559 32.88 -23.52 42.11
N VAL A 560 33.88 -24.19 41.52
CA VAL A 560 34.19 -24.11 40.09
C VAL A 560 33.08 -24.80 39.29
N THR A 561 32.40 -24.08 38.39
CA THR A 561 31.23 -24.57 37.63
C THR A 561 31.52 -24.92 36.17
N THR A 562 32.73 -24.64 35.70
CA THR A 562 33.21 -24.97 34.35
C THR A 562 34.62 -25.53 34.43
N GLU A 563 34.93 -26.56 33.63
CA GLU A 563 36.29 -27.09 33.58
C GLU A 563 37.28 -25.99 33.15
N PRO A 564 38.37 -25.77 33.90
CA PRO A 564 39.35 -24.75 33.55
C PRO A 564 39.88 -24.89 32.11
N GLY A 565 39.84 -23.79 31.37
CA GLY A 565 40.25 -23.74 29.97
C GLY A 565 39.16 -24.05 28.93
N ALA A 566 37.95 -24.46 29.36
CA ALA A 566 36.79 -24.61 28.46
C ALA A 566 36.45 -23.32 27.69
N PHE A 567 36.80 -22.16 28.25
CA PHE A 567 36.52 -20.84 27.66
C PHE A 567 37.74 -19.92 27.48
N GLY A 568 38.96 -20.43 27.65
CA GLY A 568 40.22 -19.68 27.45
C GLY A 568 41.22 -19.82 28.59
N GLY A 569 42.51 -19.89 28.27
CA GLY A 569 43.59 -20.03 29.26
C GLY A 569 43.38 -21.22 30.20
N GLN A 570 43.60 -21.00 31.50
CA GLN A 570 43.11 -21.88 32.59
C GLN A 570 41.96 -21.22 33.36
N ALA A 571 41.21 -20.32 32.71
CA ALA A 571 40.12 -19.59 33.36
C ALA A 571 38.91 -20.49 33.60
N PHE A 572 38.09 -20.12 34.59
CA PHE A 572 36.89 -20.84 34.97
C PHE A 572 35.85 -19.92 35.62
N TYR A 573 34.60 -20.34 35.67
CA TYR A 573 33.56 -19.69 36.47
C TYR A 573 33.53 -20.25 37.88
N LEU A 574 33.36 -19.35 38.85
CA LEU A 574 33.27 -19.64 40.28
C LEU A 574 31.89 -19.18 40.77
N GLN A 575 31.19 -20.02 41.53
CA GLN A 575 29.84 -19.73 42.00
C GLN A 575 29.66 -20.06 43.48
N ASP A 576 29.00 -19.18 44.21
CA ASP A 576 28.52 -19.40 45.58
C ASP A 576 26.98 -19.35 45.62
N ALA A 577 26.38 -19.30 46.81
CA ALA A 577 24.93 -19.25 46.96
C ALA A 577 24.30 -17.91 46.50
N THR A 578 25.11 -16.88 46.27
CA THR A 578 24.68 -15.50 46.00
C THR A 578 24.89 -15.07 44.55
N GLY A 579 25.83 -15.68 43.84
CA GLY A 579 26.15 -15.28 42.47
C GLY A 579 27.31 -16.08 41.87
N GLY A 580 27.63 -15.76 40.61
CA GLY A 580 28.79 -16.33 39.93
C GLY A 580 29.68 -15.25 39.32
N ILE A 581 30.97 -15.58 39.15
CA ILE A 581 31.96 -14.67 38.61
C ILE A 581 32.99 -15.43 37.78
N TYR A 582 33.44 -14.81 36.69
CA TYR A 582 34.50 -15.37 35.86
C TYR A 582 35.86 -15.09 36.51
N VAL A 583 36.73 -16.10 36.59
CA VAL A 583 38.08 -15.98 37.16
C VAL A 583 39.10 -16.20 36.05
N PHE A 584 39.71 -15.11 35.59
CA PHE A 584 40.74 -15.14 34.56
C PHE A 584 42.12 -15.40 35.19
N GLN A 585 42.63 -16.62 34.99
CA GLN A 585 43.89 -17.07 35.59
C GLN A 585 44.55 -18.18 34.75
N ASN A 586 45.84 -18.45 34.96
CA ASN A 586 46.65 -19.38 34.14
C ASN A 586 47.32 -20.54 34.91
N LEU A 587 47.09 -20.66 36.21
CA LEU A 587 47.60 -21.77 37.03
C LEU A 587 46.79 -23.04 36.76
N SER A 588 47.49 -24.17 36.71
CA SER A 588 46.90 -25.50 36.61
C SER A 588 46.57 -26.08 38.00
N GLY A 589 45.79 -27.17 38.05
CA GLY A 589 45.47 -27.90 39.29
C GLY A 589 44.09 -27.63 39.88
N PHE A 590 43.24 -26.90 39.15
CA PHE A 590 41.81 -26.73 39.46
C PHE A 590 40.97 -27.60 38.52
N HIS A 591 39.82 -28.06 39.00
CA HIS A 591 38.87 -28.85 38.23
C HIS A 591 37.42 -28.43 38.55
N LEU A 592 36.50 -28.78 37.66
CA LEU A 592 35.06 -28.68 37.91
C LEU A 592 34.70 -29.33 39.27
N GLY A 593 33.98 -28.60 40.12
CA GLY A 593 33.61 -29.03 41.49
C GLY A 593 34.60 -28.64 42.59
N ASP A 594 35.77 -28.10 42.27
CA ASP A 594 36.70 -27.60 43.28
C ASP A 594 36.13 -26.37 44.01
N THR A 595 36.35 -26.28 45.32
CA THR A 595 36.09 -25.06 46.09
C THR A 595 37.36 -24.22 46.13
N VAL A 596 37.29 -22.99 45.62
CA VAL A 596 38.44 -22.10 45.43
C VAL A 596 38.20 -20.78 46.12
N LYS A 597 39.17 -20.35 46.93
CA LYS A 597 39.25 -19.00 47.49
C LYS A 597 40.23 -18.17 46.67
N VAL A 598 39.79 -17.03 46.19
CA VAL A 598 40.57 -16.13 45.32
C VAL A 598 40.51 -14.69 45.84
N THR A 599 41.66 -14.04 45.88
CA THR A 599 41.81 -12.60 46.08
C THR A 599 42.34 -12.00 44.79
N ALA A 600 41.59 -11.10 44.17
CA ALA A 600 41.86 -10.54 42.85
C ALA A 600 41.12 -9.21 42.66
N PRO A 601 41.66 -8.26 41.87
CA PRO A 601 40.90 -7.11 41.42
C PRO A 601 39.73 -7.52 40.53
N THR A 602 38.58 -6.87 40.72
CA THR A 602 37.49 -6.90 39.74
C THR A 602 37.94 -6.19 38.46
N ALA A 603 37.54 -6.70 37.31
CA ALA A 603 37.83 -6.08 36.02
C ALA A 603 36.64 -6.27 35.08
N LEU A 604 36.52 -5.37 34.11
CA LEU A 604 35.55 -5.50 33.04
C LEU A 604 36.32 -5.76 31.75
N TYR A 605 36.22 -6.99 31.22
CA TYR A 605 36.89 -7.38 29.98
C TYR A 605 35.87 -7.92 28.99
N ASN A 606 35.84 -7.36 27.77
CA ASN A 606 34.77 -7.63 26.80
C ASN A 606 33.37 -7.55 27.44
N THR A 607 33.12 -6.56 28.30
CA THR A 607 31.90 -6.37 29.11
C THR A 607 31.62 -7.43 30.18
N GLU A 608 32.40 -8.50 30.27
CA GLU A 608 32.28 -9.50 31.33
C GLU A 608 32.93 -8.99 32.61
N LEU A 609 32.19 -9.04 33.72
CA LEU A 609 32.75 -8.75 35.04
C LEU A 609 33.49 -10.00 35.51
N GLU A 610 34.81 -9.84 35.66
CA GLU A 610 35.73 -10.91 35.98
C GLU A 610 36.65 -10.54 37.14
N LEU A 611 37.33 -11.56 37.67
CA LEU A 611 38.48 -11.43 38.55
C LEU A 611 39.74 -11.73 37.74
N THR A 612 40.65 -10.77 37.64
CA THR A 612 41.90 -10.90 36.89
C THR A 612 43.11 -10.79 37.82
N ASP A 613 44.27 -11.23 37.34
CA ASP A 613 45.55 -11.11 38.03
C ASP A 613 45.51 -11.46 39.53
N PRO A 614 45.12 -12.71 39.90
CA PRO A 614 44.95 -13.08 41.30
C PRO A 614 46.20 -12.81 42.13
N VAL A 615 46.05 -12.04 43.21
CA VAL A 615 47.13 -11.80 44.19
C VAL A 615 47.27 -12.98 45.16
N ALA A 616 46.18 -13.74 45.35
CA ALA A 616 46.18 -15.02 46.06
C ALA A 616 45.07 -15.92 45.49
N ILE A 617 45.36 -17.20 45.29
CA ILE A 617 44.38 -18.20 44.86
C ILE A 617 44.73 -19.55 45.47
N ALA A 618 43.76 -20.21 46.08
CA ALA A 618 43.96 -21.50 46.74
C ALA A 618 42.71 -22.38 46.62
N LYS A 619 42.92 -23.65 46.30
CA LYS A 619 41.90 -24.69 46.45
C LYS A 619 41.71 -24.97 47.95
N THR A 620 40.50 -24.73 48.45
CA THR A 620 40.14 -24.92 49.86
C THR A 620 39.31 -26.19 50.09
N GLY A 621 38.81 -26.83 49.04
CA GLY A 621 38.06 -28.08 49.14
C GLY A 621 37.54 -28.61 47.79
N VAL A 622 36.61 -29.55 47.85
CA VAL A 622 35.83 -30.09 46.73
C VAL A 622 34.37 -30.18 47.18
N SER A 623 33.45 -29.78 46.31
CA SER A 623 32.01 -29.76 46.56
C SER A 623 31.25 -30.25 45.32
N GLU A 624 29.97 -30.61 45.47
CA GLU A 624 29.12 -30.83 44.30
C GLU A 624 28.93 -29.53 43.52
N VAL A 625 28.87 -29.63 42.19
CA VAL A 625 28.57 -28.47 41.33
C VAL A 625 27.15 -28.01 41.62
N PRO A 626 26.90 -26.70 41.84
CA PRO A 626 25.56 -26.17 42.04
C PRO A 626 24.59 -26.60 40.95
N ALA A 627 23.35 -26.91 41.34
CA ALA A 627 22.28 -27.15 40.37
C ALA A 627 22.03 -25.89 39.53
N ALA A 628 21.74 -26.08 38.23
CA ALA A 628 21.40 -24.99 37.35
C ALA A 628 20.08 -24.35 37.77
N ALA A 629 20.05 -23.02 37.91
CA ALA A 629 18.81 -22.30 38.21
C ALA A 629 17.98 -22.14 36.92
N VAL A 630 16.71 -22.53 36.96
CA VAL A 630 15.81 -22.34 35.81
C VAL A 630 15.50 -20.84 35.64
N VAL A 631 15.74 -20.30 34.46
CA VAL A 631 15.53 -18.89 34.13
C VAL A 631 14.82 -18.74 32.79
N ALA A 632 14.09 -17.64 32.61
CA ALA A 632 13.45 -17.34 31.32
C ALA A 632 14.45 -16.90 30.26
N ALA A 633 15.53 -16.19 30.66
CA ALA A 633 16.61 -15.74 29.79
C ALA A 633 17.90 -15.46 30.58
N VAL A 634 19.03 -15.37 29.87
CA VAL A 634 20.30 -14.89 30.43
C VAL A 634 20.33 -13.36 30.44
N GLY A 635 20.81 -12.77 31.54
CA GLY A 635 20.87 -11.32 31.71
C GLY A 635 21.79 -10.89 32.85
N ALA A 636 21.74 -9.60 33.21
CA ALA A 636 22.59 -9.02 34.25
C ALA A 636 22.45 -9.72 35.60
N ASP A 637 21.22 -10.10 35.95
CA ASP A 637 20.85 -10.65 37.26
C ASP A 637 21.41 -12.04 37.52
N ASN A 638 21.70 -12.81 36.46
CA ASN A 638 22.19 -14.19 36.57
C ASN A 638 23.59 -14.41 35.98
N GLN A 639 24.26 -13.34 35.53
CA GLN A 639 25.60 -13.42 34.97
C GLN A 639 26.59 -14.13 35.92
N GLY A 640 27.35 -15.06 35.35
CA GLY A 640 28.34 -15.91 36.00
C GLY A 640 27.76 -17.17 36.64
N GLN A 641 26.43 -17.29 36.76
CA GLN A 641 25.79 -18.45 37.37
C GLN A 641 25.49 -19.55 36.35
N LEU A 642 25.45 -20.80 36.82
CA LEU A 642 24.92 -21.91 36.07
C LEU A 642 23.38 -21.83 36.04
N VAL A 643 22.81 -21.77 34.83
CA VAL A 643 21.37 -21.63 34.61
C VAL A 643 20.86 -22.66 33.60
N GLU A 644 19.55 -22.89 33.62
CA GLU A 644 18.82 -23.75 32.69
C GLU A 644 17.72 -22.95 31.99
N LEU A 645 17.66 -23.07 30.66
CA LEU A 645 16.57 -22.58 29.84
C LEU A 645 15.66 -23.75 29.49
N ASP A 646 14.40 -23.69 29.91
CA ASP A 646 13.41 -24.72 29.65
C ASP A 646 12.60 -24.43 28.39
N ASN A 647 12.34 -25.49 27.61
CA ASN A 647 11.48 -25.50 26.43
C ASN A 647 11.82 -24.41 25.41
N VAL A 648 13.11 -24.27 25.10
CA VAL A 648 13.59 -23.29 24.12
C VAL A 648 13.77 -23.94 22.76
N THR A 649 13.26 -23.28 21.73
CA THR A 649 13.42 -23.65 20.33
C THR A 649 14.72 -23.08 19.80
N ILE A 650 15.54 -23.95 19.20
CA ILE A 650 16.80 -23.59 18.56
C ILE A 650 16.52 -22.88 17.24
N SER A 651 17.18 -21.76 16.96
CA SER A 651 17.16 -21.10 15.66
C SER A 651 18.54 -20.53 15.31
N ASN A 652 18.77 -20.22 14.02
CA ASN A 652 19.96 -19.46 13.60
C ASN A 652 21.32 -20.10 13.94
N ILE A 653 21.48 -21.42 13.73
CA ILE A 653 22.76 -22.08 13.96
C ILE A 653 23.81 -21.57 12.96
N ILE A 654 24.84 -20.88 13.46
CA ILE A 654 25.93 -20.30 12.66
C ILE A 654 27.30 -20.71 13.20
N SER A 655 28.30 -20.80 12.33
CA SER A 655 29.68 -21.11 12.74
C SER A 655 30.33 -19.92 13.45
N ALA A 656 31.16 -20.21 14.46
CA ALA A 656 31.87 -19.23 15.26
C ALA A 656 33.38 -19.55 15.38
N THR A 657 34.17 -18.59 15.86
CA THR A 657 35.63 -18.75 16.05
C THR A 657 35.98 -19.04 17.52
N PRO A 658 36.84 -20.03 17.85
CA PRO A 658 37.68 -20.82 16.94
C PRO A 658 36.91 -21.87 16.15
N ALA A 659 37.46 -22.25 14.99
CA ALA A 659 36.82 -23.17 14.04
C ALA A 659 36.27 -24.44 14.73
N GLY A 660 35.03 -24.77 14.41
CA GLY A 660 34.26 -25.85 15.04
C GLY A 660 33.31 -25.39 16.13
N SER A 661 33.54 -24.20 16.71
CA SER A 661 32.57 -23.53 17.59
C SER A 661 31.38 -23.03 16.79
N PHE A 662 30.24 -22.82 17.45
CA PHE A 662 29.03 -22.32 16.82
C PHE A 662 28.15 -21.58 17.82
N GLU A 663 27.21 -20.83 17.27
CA GLU A 663 26.26 -20.00 17.98
C GLU A 663 24.86 -20.27 17.44
N PHE A 664 23.85 -20.08 18.27
CA PHE A 664 22.45 -20.14 17.88
C PHE A 664 21.59 -19.37 18.90
N ASP A 665 20.35 -19.07 18.53
CA ASP A 665 19.38 -18.48 19.44
C ASP A 665 18.47 -19.56 20.03
N ALA A 666 18.14 -19.43 21.31
CA ALA A 666 17.25 -20.33 22.03
C ALA A 666 16.07 -19.53 22.59
N ALA A 667 14.88 -19.75 22.05
CA ALA A 667 13.70 -18.94 22.36
C ALA A 667 12.50 -19.78 22.83
N ASN A 668 11.79 -19.33 23.87
CA ASN A 668 10.57 -19.97 24.39
C ASN A 668 9.29 -19.15 24.14
N GLY A 669 9.33 -18.27 23.12
CA GLY A 669 8.23 -17.37 22.75
C GLY A 669 8.10 -16.11 23.62
N THR A 670 8.68 -16.09 24.82
CA THR A 670 8.66 -14.90 25.71
C THR A 670 10.02 -14.20 25.81
N ALA A 671 11.10 -14.96 25.67
CA ALA A 671 12.45 -14.44 25.62
C ALA A 671 13.31 -15.27 24.66
N SER A 672 14.36 -14.65 24.15
CA SER A 672 15.40 -15.29 23.33
C SER A 672 16.74 -15.10 24.01
N THR A 673 17.51 -16.18 24.13
CA THR A 673 18.87 -16.15 24.66
C THR A 673 19.84 -16.59 23.59
N HIS A 674 20.90 -15.81 23.38
CA HIS A 674 22.02 -16.21 22.54
C HIS A 674 22.78 -17.34 23.22
N VAL A 675 23.07 -18.43 22.50
CA VAL A 675 23.80 -19.59 23.03
C VAL A 675 25.12 -19.72 22.28
N ARG A 676 26.21 -19.75 23.05
CA ARG A 676 27.57 -19.86 22.53
C ARG A 676 28.17 -21.21 22.90
N VAL A 677 28.34 -22.08 21.90
CA VAL A 677 28.98 -23.38 22.08
C VAL A 677 30.42 -23.31 21.61
N ASP A 678 31.34 -23.43 22.57
CA ASP A 678 32.77 -23.42 22.29
C ASP A 678 33.29 -24.84 22.03
N THR A 679 34.02 -25.03 20.94
CA THR A 679 34.59 -26.34 20.57
C THR A 679 35.49 -26.93 21.66
N ARG A 680 36.09 -26.10 22.52
CA ARG A 680 36.92 -26.53 23.66
C ARG A 680 36.14 -27.26 24.75
N THR A 681 34.81 -27.17 24.74
CA THR A 681 33.93 -27.97 25.62
C THR A 681 33.78 -29.43 25.16
N GLY A 682 34.37 -29.78 24.01
CA GLY A 682 34.24 -31.12 23.40
C GLY A 682 33.02 -31.29 22.50
N LEU A 683 32.21 -30.23 22.31
CA LEU A 683 31.08 -30.20 21.39
C LEU A 683 31.37 -29.27 20.22
N SER A 684 31.36 -29.80 19.00
CA SER A 684 31.51 -29.01 17.76
C SER A 684 30.23 -29.00 16.94
N GLN A 685 30.11 -28.02 16.02
CA GLN A 685 28.94 -27.89 15.15
C GLN A 685 28.66 -29.16 14.34
N SER A 686 29.71 -29.86 13.88
CA SER A 686 29.57 -31.10 13.10
C SER A 686 29.09 -32.30 13.93
N THR A 687 29.22 -32.22 15.26
CA THR A 687 28.83 -33.27 16.21
C THR A 687 27.59 -32.89 17.01
N PHE A 688 26.98 -31.73 16.74
CA PHE A 688 25.78 -31.26 17.40
C PHE A 688 24.55 -31.98 16.83
N PRO A 689 23.80 -32.77 17.64
CA PRO A 689 22.74 -33.62 17.12
C PRO A 689 21.40 -32.89 16.93
N TYR A 690 21.28 -31.66 17.44
CA TYR A 690 20.04 -30.87 17.39
C TYR A 690 20.02 -29.96 16.16
N GLN A 691 18.83 -29.71 15.62
CA GLN A 691 18.62 -28.86 14.45
C GLN A 691 17.82 -27.60 14.79
N ALA A 692 17.88 -26.59 13.93
CA ALA A 692 17.00 -25.44 14.04
C ALA A 692 15.52 -25.89 13.96
N GLY A 693 14.68 -25.31 14.80
CA GLY A 693 13.27 -25.64 14.99
C GLY A 693 13.01 -26.71 16.05
N GLN A 694 14.05 -27.33 16.62
CA GLN A 694 13.89 -28.32 17.69
C GLN A 694 13.79 -27.63 19.06
N THR A 695 12.86 -28.10 19.89
CA THR A 695 12.71 -27.64 21.28
C THR A 695 13.55 -28.50 22.24
N VAL A 696 14.35 -27.84 23.07
CA VAL A 696 15.29 -28.47 24.01
C VAL A 696 15.29 -27.74 25.34
N ASN A 697 15.77 -28.41 26.39
CA ASN A 697 16.26 -27.71 27.59
C ASN A 697 17.79 -27.57 27.47
N ILE A 698 18.31 -26.39 27.82
CA ILE A 698 19.74 -26.06 27.70
C ILE A 698 20.27 -25.56 29.03
N LYS A 699 21.32 -26.21 29.52
CA LYS A 699 22.11 -25.77 30.68
C LYS A 699 23.36 -25.04 30.21
N GLY A 700 23.85 -24.12 31.02
CA GLY A 700 25.11 -23.46 30.75
C GLY A 700 25.38 -22.34 31.73
N VAL A 701 26.56 -21.74 31.61
CA VAL A 701 26.87 -20.56 32.40
C VAL A 701 26.36 -19.32 31.69
N ALA A 702 25.59 -18.51 32.41
CA ALA A 702 25.19 -17.18 31.98
C ALA A 702 26.43 -16.28 31.90
N ALA A 703 26.69 -15.67 30.75
CA ALA A 703 27.85 -14.83 30.52
C ALA A 703 27.45 -13.60 29.70
N ILE A 704 28.39 -12.68 29.55
CA ILE A 704 28.25 -11.55 28.62
C ILE A 704 29.55 -11.42 27.84
N PHE A 705 29.48 -11.16 26.54
CA PHE A 705 30.68 -10.91 25.74
C PHE A 705 30.38 -9.80 24.74
N LYS A 706 31.19 -8.74 24.77
CA LYS A 706 31.03 -7.54 23.93
C LYS A 706 29.60 -6.99 23.93
N GLY A 707 28.98 -6.96 25.11
CA GLY A 707 27.65 -6.43 25.36
C GLY A 707 26.50 -7.38 24.97
N VAL A 708 26.77 -8.65 24.65
CA VAL A 708 25.74 -9.65 24.36
C VAL A 708 25.69 -10.67 25.48
N TYR A 709 24.55 -10.75 26.16
CA TYR A 709 24.28 -11.80 27.14
C TYR A 709 24.13 -13.14 26.41
N GLN A 710 24.85 -14.15 26.89
CA GLN A 710 24.93 -15.44 26.24
C GLN A 710 24.97 -16.59 27.25
N LEU A 711 24.32 -17.70 26.91
CA LEU A 711 24.47 -18.95 27.62
C LEU A 711 25.68 -19.71 27.05
N LYS A 712 26.57 -20.22 27.91
CA LYS A 712 27.74 -21.03 27.51
C LYS A 712 27.59 -22.45 28.03
N PRO A 713 27.04 -23.39 27.24
CA PRO A 713 26.96 -24.80 27.60
C PRO A 713 28.35 -25.41 27.81
N ARG A 714 28.46 -26.39 28.70
CA ARG A 714 29.73 -27.03 29.08
C ARG A 714 30.01 -28.31 28.29
N GLY A 715 29.08 -28.73 27.44
CA GLY A 715 29.19 -29.91 26.58
C GLY A 715 27.82 -30.44 26.16
N LEU A 716 27.79 -31.60 25.49
CA LEU A 716 26.54 -32.18 24.97
C LEU A 716 25.54 -32.57 26.08
N SER A 717 26.02 -32.94 27.26
CA SER A 717 25.17 -33.32 28.40
C SER A 717 24.32 -32.19 28.97
N ASP A 718 24.63 -30.94 28.60
CA ASP A 718 23.83 -29.78 28.98
C ASP A 718 22.59 -29.59 28.07
N PHE A 719 22.39 -30.46 27.08
CA PHE A 719 21.23 -30.45 26.20
C PHE A 719 20.34 -31.67 26.45
N SER A 720 19.03 -31.46 26.47
CA SER A 720 18.05 -32.55 26.42
C SER A 720 16.90 -32.22 25.48
N ALA A 721 16.58 -33.16 24.57
CA ALA A 721 15.40 -33.06 23.72
C ALA A 721 14.13 -33.22 24.57
N GLN A 722 13.11 -32.40 24.29
CA GLN A 722 11.78 -32.69 24.78
C GLN A 722 11.15 -33.80 23.91
N ALA A 723 10.39 -34.70 24.54
CA ALA A 723 9.61 -35.68 23.78
C ALA A 723 8.51 -34.95 23.02
N ASP A 724 8.47 -35.14 21.70
CA ASP A 724 7.38 -34.61 20.88
C ASP A 724 6.11 -35.45 21.09
N THR A 725 5.07 -34.83 21.62
CA THR A 725 3.78 -35.51 21.90
C THR A 725 2.62 -34.91 21.11
N THR A 726 2.89 -33.90 20.28
CA THR A 726 1.86 -33.17 19.56
C THR A 726 1.82 -33.68 18.13
N ALA A 727 0.63 -33.94 17.62
CA ALA A 727 0.48 -34.36 16.24
C ALA A 727 0.45 -33.16 15.28
N PRO A 728 0.89 -33.34 14.02
CA PRO A 728 0.81 -32.29 13.00
C PRO A 728 -0.65 -31.91 12.69
N VAL A 729 -0.86 -30.74 12.09
CA VAL A 729 -2.16 -30.25 11.63
C VAL A 729 -2.14 -30.10 10.12
N THR A 730 -3.04 -30.80 9.42
CA THR A 730 -3.20 -30.65 7.97
C THR A 730 -4.37 -29.75 7.60
N THR A 731 -4.14 -28.84 6.66
CA THR A 731 -5.16 -28.00 6.02
C THR A 731 -5.32 -28.38 4.55
N ALA A 732 -6.52 -28.16 4.01
CA ALA A 732 -6.85 -28.43 2.62
C ALA A 732 -7.32 -27.15 1.92
N ALA A 733 -6.75 -26.85 0.75
CA ALA A 733 -7.16 -25.77 -0.12
C ALA A 733 -7.73 -26.34 -1.43
N LEU A 734 -8.79 -25.70 -1.94
CA LEU A 734 -9.47 -26.08 -3.18
C LEU A 734 -9.18 -25.06 -4.29
N SER A 735 -9.08 -25.51 -5.55
CA SER A 735 -8.81 -24.64 -6.71
C SER A 735 -9.89 -23.62 -7.03
N SER A 736 -11.09 -23.84 -6.51
CA SER A 736 -12.24 -22.96 -6.68
C SER A 736 -13.09 -22.99 -5.41
N THR A 737 -14.03 -22.05 -5.32
CA THR A 737 -15.05 -22.03 -4.27
C THR A 737 -16.33 -22.65 -4.81
N ALA A 738 -17.01 -23.43 -3.97
CA ALA A 738 -18.34 -23.92 -4.28
C ALA A 738 -19.31 -22.75 -4.44
N ASN A 739 -20.38 -22.95 -5.20
CA ASN A 739 -21.47 -21.99 -5.25
C ASN A 739 -22.18 -21.85 -3.88
N ALA A 740 -23.15 -20.96 -3.77
CA ALA A 740 -23.88 -20.71 -2.51
C ALA A 740 -24.61 -21.95 -1.93
N GLN A 741 -24.80 -23.00 -2.73
CA GLN A 741 -25.44 -24.25 -2.35
C GLN A 741 -24.42 -25.37 -2.06
N GLY A 742 -23.12 -25.06 -2.12
CA GLY A 742 -22.04 -25.97 -1.80
C GLY A 742 -21.63 -26.91 -2.93
N TRP A 743 -22.00 -26.62 -4.18
CA TRP A 743 -21.68 -27.42 -5.37
C TRP A 743 -20.60 -26.79 -6.24
N PHE A 744 -19.81 -27.65 -6.89
CA PHE A 744 -18.86 -27.32 -7.94
C PHE A 744 -19.38 -27.82 -9.29
N LYS A 745 -19.13 -27.07 -10.37
CA LYS A 745 -19.50 -27.40 -11.75
C LYS A 745 -18.31 -27.78 -12.65
N ASP A 746 -17.10 -27.72 -12.10
CA ASP A 746 -15.83 -27.98 -12.76
C ASP A 746 -14.96 -28.84 -11.82
N ASP A 747 -13.97 -29.55 -12.39
CA ASP A 747 -13.05 -30.39 -11.61
C ASP A 747 -12.34 -29.60 -10.50
N VAL A 748 -12.23 -30.20 -9.32
CA VAL A 748 -11.68 -29.54 -8.12
C VAL A 748 -10.30 -30.09 -7.80
N THR A 749 -9.27 -29.24 -7.84
CA THR A 749 -7.93 -29.62 -7.37
C THR A 749 -7.83 -29.39 -5.86
N VAL A 750 -7.37 -30.40 -5.14
CA VAL A 750 -7.13 -30.36 -3.70
C VAL A 750 -5.62 -30.27 -3.44
N THR A 751 -5.25 -29.24 -2.68
CA THR A 751 -3.88 -29.04 -2.18
C THR A 751 -3.89 -29.25 -0.67
N LEU A 752 -3.11 -30.19 -0.17
CA LEU A 752 -2.93 -30.43 1.27
C LEU A 752 -1.63 -29.77 1.75
N SER A 753 -1.68 -29.17 2.93
CA SER A 753 -0.52 -28.57 3.60
C SER A 753 -0.56 -28.93 5.08
N ALA A 754 0.48 -29.62 5.54
CA ALA A 754 0.63 -30.02 6.93
C ALA A 754 1.72 -29.19 7.60
N VAL A 755 1.45 -28.75 8.82
CA VAL A 755 2.40 -28.05 9.69
C VAL A 755 2.43 -28.76 11.02
N ASP A 756 3.58 -28.72 11.68
CA ASP A 756 3.77 -29.31 12.99
C ASP A 756 4.36 -28.27 13.95
N ASN A 757 4.19 -28.48 15.26
CA ASN A 757 4.79 -27.59 16.26
C ASN A 757 6.30 -27.80 16.40
N GLN A 758 6.84 -28.89 15.86
CA GLN A 758 8.29 -29.13 15.79
C GLN A 758 8.76 -29.30 14.34
N ALA A 759 10.02 -28.94 14.11
CA ALA A 759 10.64 -29.15 12.81
C ALA A 759 10.93 -30.65 12.60
N GLY A 760 10.43 -31.22 11.50
CA GLY A 760 10.61 -32.63 11.20
C GLY A 760 9.99 -33.04 9.86
N ALA A 761 10.27 -34.27 9.44
CA ALA A 761 9.61 -34.85 8.27
C ALA A 761 8.14 -35.17 8.61
N ILE A 762 7.21 -34.59 7.86
CA ILE A 762 5.77 -34.87 7.98
C ILE A 762 5.35 -35.74 6.79
N THR A 763 4.69 -36.85 7.06
CA THR A 763 4.09 -37.70 6.02
C THR A 763 2.59 -37.48 6.01
N THR A 764 2.09 -36.79 4.98
CA THR A 764 0.65 -36.62 4.75
C THR A 764 0.12 -37.76 3.89
N ASN A 765 -0.95 -38.40 4.34
CA ASN A 765 -1.69 -39.42 3.61
C ASN A 765 -3.11 -38.94 3.33
N TYR A 766 -3.65 -39.31 2.18
CA TYR A 766 -5.03 -39.03 1.82
C TYR A 766 -5.70 -40.21 1.15
N ASN A 767 -7.03 -40.20 1.13
CA ASN A 767 -7.86 -41.13 0.38
C ASN A 767 -9.13 -40.44 -0.12
N ILE A 768 -9.66 -40.89 -1.25
CA ILE A 768 -10.91 -40.38 -1.84
C ILE A 768 -11.97 -41.49 -1.76
N ASN A 769 -13.17 -41.16 -1.28
CA ASN A 769 -14.34 -42.05 -1.25
C ASN A 769 -14.07 -43.42 -0.60
N SER A 770 -13.31 -43.45 0.50
CA SER A 770 -12.90 -44.67 1.19
C SER A 770 -11.97 -45.60 0.38
N GLY A 771 -11.29 -45.07 -0.65
CA GLY A 771 -10.22 -45.77 -1.37
C GLY A 771 -8.98 -46.02 -0.51
N ALA A 772 -7.97 -46.67 -1.11
CA ALA A 772 -6.70 -46.93 -0.43
C ALA A 772 -5.99 -45.62 -0.07
N SER A 773 -5.41 -45.59 1.14
CA SER A 773 -4.61 -44.45 1.60
C SER A 773 -3.33 -44.32 0.77
N THR A 774 -3.05 -43.11 0.30
CA THR A 774 -1.93 -42.78 -0.57
C THR A 774 -1.14 -41.61 0.02
N VAL A 775 0.19 -41.65 -0.09
CA VAL A 775 1.05 -40.54 0.34
C VAL A 775 0.85 -39.34 -0.59
N TYR A 776 0.60 -38.17 0.00
CA TYR A 776 0.47 -36.92 -0.73
C TYR A 776 1.84 -36.38 -1.15
N THR A 777 2.11 -36.33 -2.45
CA THR A 777 3.36 -35.79 -3.02
C THR A 777 3.14 -34.53 -3.86
N SER A 778 1.92 -34.30 -4.33
CA SER A 778 1.52 -33.17 -5.16
C SER A 778 0.00 -32.99 -5.14
N PRO A 779 -0.54 -31.80 -5.48
CA PRO A 779 -1.98 -31.60 -5.60
C PRO A 779 -2.65 -32.64 -6.50
N PHE A 780 -3.87 -33.05 -6.15
CA PHE A 780 -4.63 -34.07 -6.89
C PHE A 780 -6.02 -33.54 -7.26
N VAL A 781 -6.63 -34.14 -8.29
CA VAL A 781 -7.90 -33.66 -8.85
C VAL A 781 -9.05 -34.60 -8.46
N VAL A 782 -10.16 -34.02 -8.00
CA VAL A 782 -11.45 -34.68 -7.83
C VAL A 782 -12.30 -34.37 -9.06
N GLN A 783 -12.51 -35.38 -9.90
CA GLN A 783 -13.18 -35.29 -11.19
C GLN A 783 -14.46 -36.14 -11.30
N THR A 784 -14.69 -37.03 -10.33
CA THR A 784 -15.88 -37.88 -10.25
C THR A 784 -17.04 -37.08 -9.69
N GLU A 785 -18.16 -37.02 -10.42
CA GLU A 785 -19.37 -36.33 -9.96
C GLU A 785 -20.03 -37.06 -8.77
N GLY A 786 -20.74 -36.31 -7.94
CA GLY A 786 -21.39 -36.74 -6.70
C GLY A 786 -20.76 -36.18 -5.43
N LEU A 787 -21.14 -36.78 -4.29
CA LEU A 787 -20.57 -36.45 -2.99
C LEU A 787 -19.22 -37.17 -2.80
N ASN A 788 -18.14 -36.43 -2.94
CA ASN A 788 -16.79 -36.93 -2.72
C ASN A 788 -16.33 -36.64 -1.29
N THR A 789 -15.81 -37.66 -0.60
CA THR A 789 -15.17 -37.49 0.71
C THR A 789 -13.68 -37.70 0.59
N VAL A 790 -12.91 -36.64 0.81
CA VAL A 790 -11.45 -36.70 0.91
C VAL A 790 -11.11 -36.86 2.39
N GLY A 791 -10.60 -38.04 2.76
CA GLY A 791 -9.99 -38.28 4.06
C GLY A 791 -8.50 -37.93 3.99
N PHE A 792 -7.96 -37.27 5.01
CA PHE A 792 -6.52 -37.01 5.09
C PHE A 792 -6.04 -36.95 6.54
N PHE A 793 -4.79 -37.33 6.75
CA PHE A 793 -4.09 -37.18 8.03
C PHE A 793 -2.59 -37.12 7.79
N SER A 794 -1.87 -36.51 8.72
CA SER A 794 -0.42 -36.45 8.75
C SER A 794 0.16 -37.14 9.97
N THR A 795 1.38 -37.63 9.82
CA THR A 795 2.20 -38.18 10.91
C THR A 795 3.56 -37.50 10.87
N ASP A 796 4.03 -37.04 12.02
CA ASP A 796 5.35 -36.43 12.17
C ASP A 796 6.47 -37.49 12.22
N ALA A 797 7.70 -37.03 12.44
CA ALA A 797 8.87 -37.89 12.58
C ALA A 797 8.94 -38.63 13.94
N ALA A 798 8.27 -38.12 14.97
CA ALA A 798 8.18 -38.73 16.29
C ALA A 798 7.12 -39.84 16.38
N GLY A 799 6.28 -39.97 15.34
CA GLY A 799 5.20 -40.94 15.24
C GLY A 799 3.85 -40.44 15.76
N ASN A 800 3.70 -39.16 16.08
CA ASN A 800 2.40 -38.60 16.44
C ASN A 800 1.58 -38.43 15.15
N ALA A 801 0.40 -39.03 15.13
CA ALA A 801 -0.52 -38.97 14.01
C ALA A 801 -1.75 -38.15 14.38
N GLU A 802 -2.14 -37.25 13.48
CA GLU A 802 -3.36 -36.46 13.69
C GLU A 802 -4.60 -37.34 13.51
N ALA A 803 -5.72 -36.90 14.10
CA ALA A 803 -7.00 -37.53 13.81
C ALA A 803 -7.38 -37.29 12.34
N ALA A 804 -7.84 -38.34 11.65
CA ALA A 804 -8.20 -38.25 10.24
C ALA A 804 -9.28 -37.18 9.99
N GLN A 805 -8.91 -36.19 9.19
CA GLN A 805 -9.78 -35.11 8.73
C GLN A 805 -10.61 -35.58 7.54
N LYS A 806 -11.78 -34.94 7.35
CA LYS A 806 -12.68 -35.21 6.22
C LYS A 806 -13.09 -33.91 5.56
N LEU A 807 -12.89 -33.83 4.25
CA LEU A 807 -13.37 -32.76 3.40
C LEU A 807 -14.42 -33.31 2.44
N GLN A 808 -15.61 -32.71 2.44
CA GLN A 808 -16.67 -33.05 1.50
C GLN A 808 -16.65 -32.11 0.30
N ILE A 809 -16.64 -32.68 -0.91
CA ILE A 809 -16.68 -31.97 -2.18
C ILE A 809 -17.88 -32.49 -2.95
N LYS A 810 -18.90 -31.64 -3.16
CA LYS A 810 -20.07 -31.95 -3.99
C LYS A 810 -19.80 -31.45 -5.41
N LEU A 811 -19.64 -32.36 -6.36
CA LEU A 811 -19.32 -32.04 -7.75
C LEU A 811 -20.46 -32.49 -8.65
N ASP A 812 -20.98 -31.60 -9.49
CA ASP A 812 -21.99 -31.93 -10.49
C ASP A 812 -21.79 -31.04 -11.71
N LYS A 813 -21.36 -31.66 -12.81
CA LYS A 813 -21.05 -31.03 -14.10
C LYS A 813 -22.16 -31.30 -15.11
N THR A 814 -23.18 -32.08 -14.73
CA THR A 814 -24.20 -32.60 -15.63
C THR A 814 -25.43 -31.71 -15.56
N ALA A 815 -25.85 -31.18 -16.71
CA ALA A 815 -27.05 -30.35 -16.78
C ALA A 815 -28.34 -31.16 -16.49
N PRO A 816 -29.36 -30.53 -15.87
CA PRO A 816 -30.61 -31.20 -15.53
C PRO A 816 -31.33 -31.72 -16.78
N THR A 817 -31.99 -32.88 -16.69
CA THR A 817 -32.88 -33.34 -17.77
C THR A 817 -34.23 -32.62 -17.69
N ALA A 818 -34.79 -32.22 -18.84
CA ALA A 818 -36.08 -31.53 -18.91
C ALA A 818 -36.90 -32.06 -20.08
N VAL A 819 -38.17 -32.37 -19.83
CA VAL A 819 -39.14 -32.81 -20.83
C VAL A 819 -40.33 -31.86 -20.79
N LEU A 820 -40.58 -31.17 -21.91
CA LEU A 820 -41.76 -30.33 -22.09
C LEU A 820 -42.79 -31.05 -22.94
N THR A 821 -44.00 -31.24 -22.40
CA THR A 821 -45.16 -31.75 -23.12
C THR A 821 -46.27 -30.70 -23.22
N GLU A 822 -47.06 -30.78 -24.28
CA GLU A 822 -48.32 -30.06 -24.46
C GLU A 822 -49.45 -31.10 -24.43
N SER A 823 -50.35 -30.99 -23.45
CA SER A 823 -51.51 -31.87 -23.28
C SER A 823 -51.19 -33.38 -23.29
N GLY A 824 -50.04 -33.76 -22.74
CA GLY A 824 -49.58 -35.16 -22.64
C GLY A 824 -48.84 -35.70 -23.87
N HIS A 825 -48.59 -34.89 -24.89
CA HIS A 825 -47.78 -35.22 -26.05
C HIS A 825 -46.66 -34.19 -26.29
N ALA A 826 -45.76 -34.44 -27.24
CA ALA A 826 -44.76 -33.45 -27.64
C ALA A 826 -45.45 -32.16 -28.15
N VAL A 827 -44.81 -31.01 -27.94
CA VAL A 827 -45.34 -29.71 -28.41
C VAL A 827 -45.52 -29.78 -29.92
N GLY A 828 -46.75 -29.51 -30.38
CA GLY A 828 -47.12 -29.63 -31.79
C GLY A 828 -48.16 -28.58 -32.17
N ASN A 829 -48.43 -28.46 -33.46
CA ASN A 829 -49.44 -27.53 -33.95
C ASN A 829 -50.82 -27.89 -33.38
N VAL A 830 -51.54 -26.88 -32.91
CA VAL A 830 -52.85 -27.00 -32.27
C VAL A 830 -53.86 -26.13 -32.98
N THR A 831 -55.12 -26.23 -32.59
CA THR A 831 -56.20 -25.43 -33.14
C THR A 831 -56.75 -24.49 -32.09
N ASN A 832 -57.33 -23.36 -32.49
CA ASN A 832 -57.93 -22.38 -31.57
C ASN A 832 -59.07 -22.94 -30.71
N ALA A 833 -59.62 -24.11 -31.03
CA ALA A 833 -60.59 -24.85 -30.21
C ALA A 833 -59.93 -25.71 -29.13
N ASN A 834 -58.63 -25.98 -29.23
CA ASN A 834 -57.90 -26.74 -28.22
C ASN A 834 -57.66 -25.93 -26.96
N THR A 835 -57.52 -26.66 -25.87
CA THR A 835 -57.07 -26.15 -24.58
C THR A 835 -55.68 -26.74 -24.35
N LEU A 836 -54.68 -25.88 -24.26
CA LEU A 836 -53.26 -26.24 -24.16
C LEU A 836 -52.88 -26.38 -22.70
N LYS A 837 -52.24 -27.50 -22.34
CA LYS A 837 -51.66 -27.68 -21.02
C LYS A 837 -50.17 -27.94 -21.16
N PHE A 838 -49.33 -26.93 -20.88
CA PHE A 838 -47.89 -27.11 -20.94
C PHE A 838 -47.38 -27.69 -19.62
N GLU A 839 -46.78 -28.87 -19.67
CA GLU A 839 -46.19 -29.56 -18.52
C GLU A 839 -44.69 -29.70 -18.75
N LEU A 840 -43.92 -28.99 -17.92
CA LEU A 840 -42.48 -29.14 -17.83
C LEU A 840 -42.16 -30.07 -16.67
N ALA A 841 -41.57 -31.22 -16.97
CA ALA A 841 -41.01 -32.15 -15.99
C ALA A 841 -39.48 -32.09 -16.08
N ALA A 842 -38.85 -31.65 -15.01
CA ALA A 842 -37.41 -31.59 -14.89
C ALA A 842 -36.91 -32.53 -13.79
N SER A 843 -35.77 -33.17 -14.03
CA SER A 843 -35.08 -33.99 -13.04
C SER A 843 -33.57 -33.83 -13.19
N ASP A 844 -32.89 -33.74 -12.05
CA ASP A 844 -31.45 -33.87 -11.96
C ASP A 844 -31.09 -34.95 -10.94
N ALA A 845 -30.04 -35.73 -11.24
CA ALA A 845 -29.69 -36.91 -10.46
C ALA A 845 -28.77 -36.62 -9.26
N LEU A 846 -28.09 -35.46 -9.24
CA LEU A 846 -27.06 -35.12 -8.27
C LEU A 846 -27.42 -33.88 -7.47
N SER A 847 -27.27 -32.68 -8.04
CA SER A 847 -27.52 -31.42 -7.36
C SER A 847 -29.01 -31.09 -7.22
N GLY A 848 -29.87 -31.72 -8.01
CA GLY A 848 -31.31 -31.51 -8.01
C GLY A 848 -31.71 -30.22 -8.72
N VAL A 849 -32.97 -30.12 -9.15
CA VAL A 849 -33.47 -28.91 -9.85
C VAL A 849 -33.64 -27.77 -8.86
N ALA A 850 -32.92 -26.66 -9.06
CA ALA A 850 -33.01 -25.47 -8.22
C ALA A 850 -34.06 -24.48 -8.74
N GLU A 851 -34.11 -24.27 -10.05
CA GLU A 851 -35.03 -23.35 -10.70
C GLU A 851 -35.57 -23.97 -11.99
N GLN A 852 -36.86 -23.78 -12.24
CA GLN A 852 -37.45 -24.04 -13.55
C GLN A 852 -38.36 -22.90 -13.93
N THR A 853 -38.17 -22.38 -15.14
CA THR A 853 -39.03 -21.36 -15.73
C THR A 853 -39.57 -21.86 -17.06
N LEU A 854 -40.81 -21.45 -17.35
CA LEU A 854 -41.51 -21.76 -18.58
C LEU A 854 -42.16 -20.46 -19.07
N THR A 855 -41.99 -20.15 -20.34
CA THR A 855 -42.56 -18.95 -20.95
C THR A 855 -43.26 -19.28 -22.26
N LEU A 856 -44.31 -18.53 -22.59
CA LEU A 856 -45.02 -18.57 -23.86
C LEU A 856 -44.98 -17.17 -24.48
N ASP A 857 -44.35 -17.05 -25.65
CA ASP A 857 -44.07 -15.78 -26.34
C ASP A 857 -43.39 -14.74 -25.43
N GLY A 858 -42.50 -15.20 -24.56
CA GLY A 858 -41.78 -14.36 -23.59
C GLY A 858 -42.56 -14.06 -22.30
N ASN A 859 -43.83 -14.45 -22.18
CA ASN A 859 -44.60 -14.29 -20.94
C ASN A 859 -44.46 -15.53 -20.05
N ALA A 860 -44.20 -15.35 -18.76
CA ALA A 860 -44.08 -16.47 -17.82
C ALA A 860 -45.40 -17.24 -17.68
N ILE A 861 -45.33 -18.57 -17.74
CA ILE A 861 -46.42 -19.51 -17.51
C ILE A 861 -45.99 -20.57 -16.48
N THR A 862 -46.95 -21.12 -15.74
CA THR A 862 -46.68 -22.17 -14.74
C THR A 862 -46.81 -23.57 -15.36
N SER A 863 -46.00 -24.53 -14.91
CA SER A 863 -46.13 -25.93 -15.35
C SER A 863 -47.50 -26.48 -14.94
N GLY A 864 -48.21 -27.10 -15.88
CA GLY A 864 -49.60 -27.55 -15.72
C GLY A 864 -50.65 -26.46 -15.97
N GLN A 865 -50.23 -25.22 -16.26
CA GLN A 865 -51.16 -24.14 -16.62
C GLN A 865 -51.91 -24.49 -17.89
N THR A 866 -53.22 -24.27 -17.82
CA THR A 866 -54.12 -24.46 -18.94
C THR A 866 -54.37 -23.13 -19.64
N ILE A 867 -54.18 -23.09 -20.95
CA ILE A 867 -54.31 -21.90 -21.81
C ILE A 867 -55.28 -22.25 -22.94
N ALA A 868 -56.34 -21.46 -23.12
CA ALA A 868 -57.20 -21.64 -24.28
C ALA A 868 -56.41 -21.25 -25.53
N ALA A 869 -56.24 -22.14 -26.50
CA ALA A 869 -55.50 -21.81 -27.73
C ALA A 869 -56.13 -20.61 -28.47
N GLY A 870 -57.45 -20.45 -28.37
CA GLY A 870 -58.18 -19.30 -28.92
C GLY A 870 -57.90 -17.94 -28.25
N SER A 871 -57.22 -17.89 -27.10
CA SER A 871 -56.71 -16.63 -26.53
C SER A 871 -55.34 -16.23 -27.08
N LEU A 872 -54.69 -17.11 -27.83
CA LEU A 872 -53.47 -16.81 -28.58
C LEU A 872 -53.83 -16.36 -30.00
N ALA A 873 -53.01 -15.50 -30.61
CA ALA A 873 -53.22 -15.09 -32.00
C ALA A 873 -53.14 -16.31 -32.94
N VAL A 874 -53.75 -16.25 -34.12
CA VAL A 874 -53.53 -17.32 -35.13
C VAL A 874 -52.14 -17.11 -35.73
N GLY A 875 -51.30 -18.14 -35.69
CA GLY A 875 -49.91 -18.05 -36.15
C GLY A 875 -48.94 -18.88 -35.31
N GLN A 876 -47.64 -18.61 -35.47
CA GLN A 876 -46.58 -19.28 -34.73
C GLN A 876 -46.45 -18.69 -33.33
N HIS A 877 -46.35 -19.57 -32.35
CA HIS A 877 -46.07 -19.29 -30.94
C HIS A 877 -44.83 -20.06 -30.49
N ILE A 878 -44.12 -19.53 -29.51
CA ILE A 878 -42.90 -20.14 -28.99
C ILE A 878 -43.07 -20.38 -27.49
N VAL A 879 -43.01 -21.65 -27.08
CA VAL A 879 -42.85 -22.02 -25.68
C VAL A 879 -41.37 -22.27 -25.39
N GLN A 880 -40.85 -21.68 -24.33
CA GLN A 880 -39.44 -21.81 -23.93
C GLN A 880 -39.36 -22.25 -22.49
N TYR A 881 -38.42 -23.13 -22.18
CA TYR A 881 -38.08 -23.45 -20.79
C TYR A 881 -36.60 -23.20 -20.52
N HIS A 882 -36.32 -22.88 -19.26
CA HIS A 882 -34.97 -22.76 -18.72
C HIS A 882 -34.97 -23.41 -17.33
N VAL A 883 -34.19 -24.47 -17.18
CA VAL A 883 -34.06 -25.26 -15.96
C VAL A 883 -32.62 -25.19 -15.49
N THR A 884 -32.43 -24.80 -14.24
CA THR A 884 -31.12 -24.71 -13.58
C THR A 884 -31.11 -25.68 -12.41
N ASP A 885 -30.05 -26.48 -12.27
CA ASP A 885 -29.84 -27.32 -11.10
C ASP A 885 -29.18 -26.54 -9.93
N ALA A 886 -28.94 -27.20 -8.80
CA ALA A 886 -28.28 -26.56 -7.64
C ALA A 886 -26.75 -26.46 -7.77
N ALA A 887 -26.14 -27.04 -8.80
CA ALA A 887 -24.75 -26.80 -9.17
C ALA A 887 -24.58 -25.59 -10.11
N GLY A 888 -25.69 -25.10 -10.69
CA GLY A 888 -25.73 -24.00 -11.63
C GLY A 888 -25.60 -24.44 -13.09
N ASN A 889 -25.74 -25.74 -13.39
CA ASN A 889 -25.84 -26.23 -14.76
C ASN A 889 -27.24 -25.96 -15.31
N VAL A 890 -27.31 -25.67 -16.61
CA VAL A 890 -28.53 -25.16 -17.26
C VAL A 890 -28.92 -26.06 -18.42
N THR A 891 -30.20 -26.41 -18.48
CA THR A 891 -30.85 -26.97 -19.67
C THR A 891 -31.95 -26.04 -20.12
N GLN A 892 -31.85 -25.59 -21.38
CA GLN A 892 -32.82 -24.68 -21.98
C GLN A 892 -33.18 -25.15 -23.39
N ALA A 893 -34.45 -24.99 -23.77
CA ALA A 893 -34.88 -25.18 -25.14
C ALA A 893 -36.11 -24.32 -25.47
N SER A 894 -36.34 -24.13 -26.76
CA SER A 894 -37.52 -23.48 -27.31
C SER A 894 -38.21 -24.42 -28.30
N GLN A 895 -39.54 -24.49 -28.23
CA GLN A 895 -40.37 -25.23 -29.17
C GLN A 895 -41.40 -24.29 -29.77
N ALA A 896 -41.43 -24.25 -31.10
CA ALA A 896 -42.44 -23.48 -31.83
C ALA A 896 -43.64 -24.38 -32.15
N PHE A 897 -44.84 -23.85 -32.00
CA PHE A 897 -46.07 -24.48 -32.48
C PHE A 897 -46.97 -23.43 -33.11
N ASN A 898 -47.81 -23.85 -34.06
CA ASN A 898 -48.79 -22.96 -34.65
C ASN A 898 -50.16 -23.18 -34.00
N VAL A 899 -50.83 -22.08 -33.65
CA VAL A 899 -52.27 -22.10 -33.37
C VAL A 899 -52.98 -21.90 -34.72
N GLY A 900 -53.38 -23.02 -35.32
CA GLY A 900 -54.28 -23.07 -36.46
C GLY A 900 -55.73 -22.90 -36.04
N THR A 901 -56.66 -22.91 -36.97
CA THR A 901 -58.06 -22.54 -36.69
C THR A 901 -59.03 -23.72 -36.56
N GLY A 902 -58.54 -24.98 -36.50
CA GLY A 902 -59.42 -26.16 -36.33
C GLY A 902 -59.92 -26.74 -37.64
N VAL A 903 -59.23 -26.43 -38.73
CA VAL A 903 -59.93 -26.24 -40.00
C VAL A 903 -59.52 -27.24 -41.04
N THR A 904 -60.46 -28.10 -41.38
CA THR A 904 -60.29 -29.11 -42.41
C THR A 904 -60.57 -28.49 -43.78
N PHE A 905 -59.89 -28.95 -44.83
CA PHE A 905 -60.21 -28.51 -46.18
C PHE A 905 -61.69 -28.76 -46.48
N SER A 906 -62.46 -27.71 -46.71
CA SER A 906 -63.93 -27.77 -46.67
C SER A 906 -64.57 -27.41 -47.98
N GLN A 907 -64.01 -26.45 -48.71
CA GLN A 907 -64.48 -26.07 -50.02
C GLN A 907 -63.27 -25.84 -50.94
N ALA A 908 -63.43 -26.25 -52.19
CA ALA A 908 -62.54 -25.86 -53.28
C ALA A 908 -63.36 -24.98 -54.22
N ALA A 909 -62.76 -23.91 -54.72
CA ALA A 909 -63.36 -23.08 -55.73
C ALA A 909 -62.39 -22.96 -56.91
N LEU A 910 -62.94 -23.12 -58.10
CA LEU A 910 -62.22 -22.96 -59.36
C LEU A 910 -62.66 -21.63 -59.98
N SER A 911 -61.69 -20.87 -60.45
CA SER A 911 -61.88 -19.71 -61.32
C SER A 911 -60.99 -19.84 -62.55
N ALA A 912 -61.32 -19.12 -63.61
CA ALA A 912 -60.44 -18.97 -64.77
C ALA A 912 -60.09 -17.49 -64.92
N ALA A 913 -58.84 -17.20 -65.30
CA ALA A 913 -58.40 -15.82 -65.51
C ALA A 913 -59.24 -15.11 -66.59
N GLN A 914 -59.77 -15.87 -67.54
CA GLN A 914 -60.72 -15.42 -68.55
C GLN A 914 -61.78 -16.50 -68.80
N THR A 915 -63.06 -16.14 -68.74
CA THR A 915 -64.17 -17.06 -69.05
C THR A 915 -64.77 -16.82 -70.43
N SER A 916 -64.31 -15.79 -71.15
CA SER A 916 -64.65 -15.52 -72.54
C SER A 916 -63.37 -15.51 -73.37
N LEU A 917 -63.21 -16.49 -74.27
CA LEU A 917 -62.01 -16.71 -75.07
C LEU A 917 -62.32 -16.63 -76.56
N LYS A 918 -61.33 -16.44 -77.42
CA LYS A 918 -61.46 -16.68 -78.87
C LYS A 918 -60.95 -18.08 -79.21
N PRO A 919 -61.41 -18.69 -80.32
CA PRO A 919 -60.84 -19.95 -80.77
C PRO A 919 -59.31 -19.85 -80.90
N GLY A 920 -58.58 -20.75 -80.24
CA GLY A 920 -57.11 -20.77 -80.18
C GLY A 920 -56.50 -20.06 -78.97
N GLU A 921 -57.28 -19.30 -78.19
CA GLU A 921 -56.79 -18.72 -76.94
C GLU A 921 -56.79 -19.75 -75.81
N THR A 922 -55.90 -19.56 -74.84
CA THR A 922 -55.84 -20.38 -73.63
C THR A 922 -56.04 -19.50 -72.40
N THR A 923 -56.57 -20.06 -71.33
CA THR A 923 -56.66 -19.40 -70.04
C THR A 923 -56.19 -20.35 -68.94
N ALA A 924 -55.42 -19.84 -68.00
CA ALA A 924 -55.10 -20.60 -66.80
C ALA A 924 -56.28 -20.55 -65.84
N THR A 925 -56.58 -21.69 -65.24
CA THR A 925 -57.44 -21.72 -64.06
C THR A 925 -56.66 -21.38 -62.81
N SER A 926 -57.37 -20.90 -61.80
CA SER A 926 -56.85 -20.65 -60.46
C SER A 926 -57.75 -21.36 -59.47
N LEU A 927 -57.13 -22.09 -58.56
CA LEU A 927 -57.82 -22.76 -57.47
C LEU A 927 -57.67 -21.95 -56.20
N THR A 928 -58.78 -21.72 -55.53
CA THR A 928 -58.77 -21.31 -54.13
C THR A 928 -59.41 -22.41 -53.30
N GLY A 929 -58.91 -22.57 -52.10
CA GLY A 929 -59.50 -23.44 -51.12
C GLY A 929 -60.02 -22.63 -49.96
N THR A 930 -61.02 -23.11 -49.24
CA THR A 930 -61.30 -22.65 -47.89
C THR A 930 -61.34 -23.82 -46.94
N LEU A 931 -60.79 -23.58 -45.76
CA LEU A 931 -60.82 -24.50 -44.64
C LEU A 931 -62.18 -24.34 -43.91
N SER A 932 -62.55 -25.26 -43.03
CA SER A 932 -63.91 -25.36 -42.46
C SER A 932 -64.34 -24.19 -41.55
N ASN A 933 -63.48 -23.21 -41.29
CA ASN A 933 -63.78 -21.95 -40.61
C ASN A 933 -63.94 -20.77 -41.56
N GLY A 934 -63.85 -21.00 -42.88
CA GLY A 934 -63.93 -19.95 -43.90
C GLY A 934 -62.60 -19.25 -44.24
N ALA A 935 -61.47 -19.61 -43.60
CA ALA A 935 -60.15 -19.08 -43.98
C ALA A 935 -59.66 -19.70 -45.30
N PRO A 936 -58.89 -18.97 -46.15
CA PRO A 936 -58.29 -19.54 -47.36
C PRO A 936 -57.35 -20.72 -47.05
N ALA A 937 -57.44 -21.81 -47.82
CA ALA A 937 -56.57 -22.97 -47.74
C ALA A 937 -55.37 -22.83 -48.70
N ASP A 938 -54.16 -23.18 -48.24
CA ASP A 938 -52.98 -23.29 -49.10
C ASP A 938 -53.05 -24.59 -49.93
N LEU A 939 -53.08 -24.45 -51.25
CA LEU A 939 -53.24 -25.55 -52.21
C LEU A 939 -51.93 -25.95 -52.91
N SER A 940 -50.79 -25.35 -52.54
CA SER A 940 -49.49 -25.57 -53.21
C SER A 940 -49.03 -27.04 -53.24
N GLY A 941 -49.50 -27.87 -52.30
CA GLY A 941 -49.25 -29.32 -52.22
C GLY A 941 -50.48 -30.21 -52.51
N ALA A 942 -51.58 -29.67 -53.01
CA ALA A 942 -52.80 -30.44 -53.28
C ALA A 942 -52.71 -31.26 -54.58
N ALA A 943 -53.26 -32.49 -54.58
CA ALA A 943 -53.44 -33.26 -55.80
C ALA A 943 -54.72 -32.82 -56.52
N VAL A 944 -54.61 -32.41 -57.79
CA VAL A 944 -55.72 -31.82 -58.56
C VAL A 944 -56.00 -32.62 -59.82
N VAL A 945 -57.28 -32.91 -60.08
CA VAL A 945 -57.75 -33.54 -61.33
C VAL A 945 -58.80 -32.65 -61.99
N TYR A 946 -58.51 -32.14 -63.19
CA TYR A 946 -59.42 -31.29 -63.96
C TYR A 946 -60.27 -32.09 -64.95
N THR A 947 -61.50 -31.62 -65.20
CA THR A 947 -62.42 -32.21 -66.19
C THR A 947 -63.16 -31.12 -66.95
N SER A 948 -63.40 -31.35 -68.25
CA SER A 948 -64.26 -30.51 -69.09
C SER A 948 -65.53 -31.27 -69.47
N THR A 949 -66.69 -30.62 -69.40
CA THR A 949 -67.95 -31.20 -69.87
C THR A 949 -68.01 -31.33 -71.40
N ASN A 950 -67.20 -30.56 -72.13
CA ASN A 950 -67.08 -30.64 -73.59
C ASN A 950 -65.70 -30.18 -74.06
N ALA A 951 -64.74 -31.11 -74.09
CA ALA A 951 -63.37 -30.84 -74.52
C ALA A 951 -63.25 -30.39 -75.99
N ALA A 952 -64.27 -30.63 -76.83
CA ALA A 952 -64.28 -30.15 -78.21
C ALA A 952 -64.58 -28.63 -78.32
N VAL A 953 -65.07 -28.01 -77.25
CA VAL A 953 -65.33 -26.56 -77.18
C VAL A 953 -64.27 -25.87 -76.31
N ALA A 954 -63.96 -26.42 -75.13
CA ALA A 954 -62.82 -25.99 -74.33
C ALA A 954 -62.19 -27.20 -73.60
N ALA A 955 -60.94 -27.51 -73.92
CA ALA A 955 -60.19 -28.63 -73.32
C ALA A 955 -59.33 -28.13 -72.16
N VAL A 956 -59.26 -28.88 -71.05
CA VAL A 956 -58.40 -28.54 -69.91
C VAL A 956 -57.31 -29.60 -69.74
N ASP A 957 -56.09 -29.17 -69.48
CA ASP A 957 -54.96 -30.07 -69.24
C ASP A 957 -54.73 -30.35 -67.74
N ALA A 958 -53.75 -31.21 -67.44
CA ALA A 958 -53.42 -31.60 -66.06
C ALA A 958 -52.91 -30.44 -65.19
N HIS A 959 -52.46 -29.33 -65.79
CA HIS A 959 -51.98 -28.15 -65.09
C HIS A 959 -53.07 -27.08 -64.93
N GLY A 960 -54.30 -27.38 -65.36
CA GLY A 960 -55.44 -26.46 -65.27
C GLY A 960 -55.45 -25.39 -66.34
N VAL A 961 -54.71 -25.56 -67.43
CA VAL A 961 -54.77 -24.64 -68.57
C VAL A 961 -55.89 -25.09 -69.50
N VAL A 962 -56.84 -24.19 -69.76
CA VAL A 962 -57.98 -24.43 -70.64
C VAL A 962 -57.70 -23.82 -72.01
N SER A 963 -57.77 -24.64 -73.05
CA SER A 963 -57.66 -24.23 -74.45
C SER A 963 -59.04 -24.08 -75.09
N ALA A 964 -59.34 -22.91 -75.63
CA ALA A 964 -60.56 -22.66 -76.40
C ALA A 964 -60.45 -23.26 -77.80
N VAL A 965 -61.28 -24.24 -78.10
CA VAL A 965 -61.19 -25.05 -79.33
C VAL A 965 -62.15 -24.54 -80.40
N ALA A 966 -63.41 -24.31 -80.05
CA ALA A 966 -64.45 -23.91 -81.01
C ALA A 966 -65.51 -23.01 -80.34
N ASN A 967 -66.30 -22.30 -81.14
CA ASN A 967 -67.39 -21.47 -80.64
C ASN A 967 -68.42 -22.31 -79.87
N GLY A 968 -68.77 -21.86 -78.68
CA GLY A 968 -69.70 -22.57 -77.79
C GLY A 968 -69.38 -22.30 -76.33
N THR A 969 -69.97 -23.10 -75.46
CA THR A 969 -69.68 -23.09 -74.02
C THR A 969 -69.30 -24.49 -73.51
N ALA A 970 -68.32 -24.56 -72.61
CA ALA A 970 -67.93 -25.77 -71.89
C ALA A 970 -67.70 -25.45 -70.42
N GLN A 971 -68.00 -26.39 -69.52
CA GLN A 971 -67.78 -26.21 -68.10
C GLN A 971 -66.55 -26.99 -67.64
N ILE A 972 -65.68 -26.32 -66.90
CA ILE A 972 -64.49 -26.90 -66.30
C ILE A 972 -64.71 -27.06 -64.80
N THR A 973 -64.41 -28.23 -64.27
CA THR A 973 -64.40 -28.54 -62.83
C THR A 973 -63.07 -29.17 -62.44
N ALA A 974 -62.74 -29.12 -61.14
CA ALA A 974 -61.58 -29.83 -60.60
C ALA A 974 -61.92 -30.56 -59.30
N SER A 975 -61.31 -31.73 -59.10
CA SER A 975 -61.27 -32.42 -57.81
C SER A 975 -59.95 -32.09 -57.12
N VAL A 976 -60.00 -31.43 -55.96
CA VAL A 976 -58.80 -31.02 -55.20
C VAL A 976 -58.68 -31.88 -53.95
N THR A 977 -57.54 -32.54 -53.78
CA THR A 977 -57.24 -33.36 -52.60
C THR A 977 -56.10 -32.72 -51.82
N LEU A 978 -56.41 -32.19 -50.64
CA LEU A 978 -55.42 -31.59 -49.73
C LEU A 978 -55.45 -32.35 -48.40
N ASN A 979 -54.30 -32.80 -47.93
CA ASN A 979 -54.14 -33.54 -46.67
C ASN A 979 -55.11 -34.74 -46.55
N GLY A 980 -55.30 -35.49 -47.64
CA GLY A 980 -56.12 -36.71 -47.68
C GLY A 980 -57.64 -36.49 -47.84
N LYS A 981 -58.13 -35.25 -47.88
CA LYS A 981 -59.56 -34.94 -48.10
C LYS A 981 -59.77 -34.35 -49.50
N THR A 982 -60.60 -35.02 -50.30
CA THR A 982 -60.97 -34.57 -51.65
C THR A 982 -62.24 -33.74 -51.63
N VAL A 983 -62.18 -32.53 -52.21
CA VAL A 983 -63.33 -31.63 -52.37
C VAL A 983 -63.44 -31.23 -53.84
N GLN A 984 -64.66 -31.30 -54.38
CA GLN A 984 -64.96 -30.88 -55.75
C GLN A 984 -65.14 -29.36 -55.80
N THR A 985 -64.66 -28.74 -56.87
CA THR A 985 -64.87 -27.30 -57.10
C THR A 985 -66.26 -27.01 -57.66
N ASN A 986 -66.63 -25.73 -57.65
CA ASN A 986 -67.65 -25.23 -58.57
C ASN A 986 -67.23 -25.45 -60.04
N ALA A 987 -68.22 -25.44 -60.93
CA ALA A 987 -68.00 -25.43 -62.37
C ALA A 987 -67.71 -23.99 -62.87
N VAL A 988 -66.71 -23.83 -63.73
CA VAL A 988 -66.42 -22.58 -64.45
C VAL A 988 -66.86 -22.73 -65.89
N THR A 989 -67.84 -21.94 -66.32
CA THR A 989 -68.27 -21.91 -67.73
C THR A 989 -67.30 -21.08 -68.55
N ILE A 990 -66.67 -21.69 -69.55
CA ILE A 990 -65.85 -21.03 -70.58
C ILE A 990 -66.71 -20.86 -71.83
N SER A 991 -66.84 -19.61 -72.29
CA SER A 991 -67.52 -19.20 -73.51
C SER A 991 -66.50 -18.77 -74.55
N VAL A 992 -66.67 -19.16 -75.82
CA VAL A 992 -65.69 -18.86 -76.88
C VAL A 992 -66.31 -17.96 -77.97
N ALA A 993 -65.95 -16.65 -78.05
CA ALA A 993 -66.51 -15.62 -78.94
C ALA A 993 -65.52 -14.48 -79.36
N LYS A 994 -65.79 -13.73 -80.45
CA LYS A 994 -64.92 -12.69 -81.09
C LYS A 994 -65.39 -11.22 -80.78
N PRO A 995 -64.50 -10.19 -80.60
CA PRO A 995 -64.87 -8.82 -80.15
C PRO A 995 -65.44 -7.87 -81.23
N LEU A 996 -66.14 -6.79 -80.81
CA LEU A 996 -66.89 -5.83 -81.66
C LEU A 996 -66.12 -4.54 -82.05
N SER A 997 -65.24 -3.99 -81.20
CA SER A 997 -64.38 -2.85 -81.57
C SER A 997 -63.33 -3.21 -82.62
N VAL A 998 -63.00 -2.24 -83.49
CA VAL A 998 -62.08 -2.44 -84.63
C VAL A 998 -60.92 -1.42 -84.67
N GLY A 999 -60.77 -0.58 -83.65
CA GLY A 999 -59.70 0.43 -83.55
C GLY A 999 -59.59 1.07 -82.16
N ALA A 1000 -58.60 1.96 -81.96
CA ALA A 1000 -58.34 2.60 -80.67
C ALA A 1000 -59.52 3.49 -80.21
N PRO A 1001 -59.68 3.76 -78.89
CA PRO A 1001 -60.85 4.44 -78.37
C PRO A 1001 -61.00 5.89 -78.89
N GLY A 1002 -62.22 6.43 -78.89
CA GLY A 1002 -62.43 7.88 -79.11
C GLY A 1002 -61.78 8.73 -78.00
N SER A 1003 -61.54 10.02 -78.25
CA SER A 1003 -60.91 10.90 -77.25
C SER A 1003 -61.86 11.20 -76.08
N PRO A 1004 -61.49 10.88 -74.82
CA PRO A 1004 -62.32 11.19 -73.66
C PRO A 1004 -62.31 12.69 -73.34
N VAL A 1005 -63.45 13.22 -72.90
CA VAL A 1005 -63.60 14.62 -72.42
C VAL A 1005 -64.05 14.62 -70.97
N LEU A 1006 -63.31 15.34 -70.13
CA LEU A 1006 -63.61 15.46 -68.70
C LEU A 1006 -64.46 16.70 -68.38
N SER A 1007 -65.32 16.56 -67.39
CA SER A 1007 -66.12 17.62 -66.77
C SER A 1007 -66.29 17.31 -65.28
N ASP A 1008 -66.60 18.31 -64.46
CA ASP A 1008 -66.93 18.11 -63.04
C ASP A 1008 -68.27 18.77 -62.69
N ASN A 1009 -68.80 18.41 -61.52
CA ASN A 1009 -69.97 19.04 -60.93
C ASN A 1009 -69.64 19.86 -59.67
N ASN A 1010 -68.38 20.28 -59.49
CA ASN A 1010 -68.00 21.05 -58.31
C ASN A 1010 -68.75 22.38 -58.24
N GLY A 1011 -69.33 22.68 -57.08
CA GLY A 1011 -70.19 23.85 -56.89
C GLY A 1011 -71.63 23.68 -57.40
N GLN A 1012 -72.02 22.57 -58.03
CA GLN A 1012 -73.41 22.35 -58.43
C GLN A 1012 -74.36 22.19 -57.23
N SER A 1013 -73.84 21.78 -56.06
CA SER A 1013 -74.57 21.75 -54.78
C SER A 1013 -74.75 23.15 -54.15
N GLY A 1014 -74.21 24.20 -54.76
CA GLY A 1014 -74.23 25.57 -54.25
C GLY A 1014 -73.02 25.96 -53.38
N ILE A 1015 -72.14 25.01 -53.07
CA ILE A 1015 -70.88 25.23 -52.34
C ILE A 1015 -69.73 24.47 -53.01
N LYS A 1016 -68.54 25.05 -53.05
CA LYS A 1016 -67.31 24.42 -53.57
C LYS A 1016 -66.48 23.86 -52.42
N ASP A 1017 -67.01 22.83 -51.77
CA ASP A 1017 -66.52 22.25 -50.52
C ASP A 1017 -65.48 21.12 -50.68
N GLY A 1018 -65.13 20.80 -51.93
CA GLY A 1018 -64.17 19.75 -52.25
C GLY A 1018 -64.79 18.36 -52.43
N ASN A 1019 -66.12 18.28 -52.52
CA ASN A 1019 -66.85 17.07 -52.89
C ASN A 1019 -67.51 17.25 -54.27
N TYR A 1020 -67.04 16.50 -55.28
CA TYR A 1020 -67.55 16.58 -56.65
C TYR A 1020 -67.23 15.30 -57.43
N THR A 1021 -67.99 15.02 -58.46
CA THR A 1021 -67.78 13.93 -59.40
C THR A 1021 -67.09 14.47 -60.65
N VAL A 1022 -65.95 13.90 -61.01
CA VAL A 1022 -65.35 14.07 -62.34
C VAL A 1022 -65.96 13.04 -63.28
N THR A 1023 -66.60 13.51 -64.35
CA THR A 1023 -67.25 12.70 -65.37
C THR A 1023 -66.45 12.73 -66.67
N MET A 1024 -66.11 11.56 -67.18
CA MET A 1024 -65.61 11.35 -68.53
C MET A 1024 -66.76 11.01 -69.46
N ASN A 1025 -66.84 11.70 -70.59
CA ASN A 1025 -67.70 11.33 -71.71
C ASN A 1025 -66.85 11.11 -72.97
N MET A 1026 -67.15 10.05 -73.72
CA MET A 1026 -66.69 9.80 -75.08
C MET A 1026 -67.92 9.70 -75.97
N TRP A 1027 -68.21 10.77 -76.71
CA TRP A 1027 -69.50 10.91 -77.41
C TRP A 1027 -69.68 9.99 -78.64
N TRP A 1028 -68.58 9.59 -79.29
CA TRP A 1028 -68.60 8.69 -80.47
C TRP A 1028 -67.20 8.07 -80.68
N GLY A 1029 -67.13 6.92 -81.36
CA GLY A 1029 -65.87 6.22 -81.70
C GLY A 1029 -65.83 4.78 -81.19
N ASN A 1030 -64.67 4.12 -81.31
CA ASN A 1030 -64.51 2.82 -80.65
C ASN A 1030 -64.51 3.02 -79.13
N ASN A 1031 -65.10 2.10 -78.41
CA ASN A 1031 -65.14 2.15 -76.95
C ASN A 1031 -63.82 1.71 -76.33
N GLY A 1032 -63.50 2.29 -75.18
CA GLY A 1032 -62.50 1.77 -74.26
C GLY A 1032 -63.02 0.54 -73.54
N SER A 1033 -62.13 -0.38 -73.20
CA SER A 1033 -62.37 -1.40 -72.18
C SER A 1033 -61.86 -0.97 -70.80
N ILE A 1034 -61.03 0.09 -70.71
CA ILE A 1034 -60.52 0.63 -69.44
C ILE A 1034 -60.47 2.16 -69.49
N PHE A 1035 -60.94 2.81 -68.44
CA PHE A 1035 -60.82 4.25 -68.18
C PHE A 1035 -59.93 4.51 -66.97
N LYS A 1036 -59.03 5.49 -67.05
CA LYS A 1036 -58.17 5.94 -65.95
C LYS A 1036 -58.31 7.44 -65.74
N LEU A 1037 -58.37 7.89 -64.49
CA LEU A 1037 -58.41 9.31 -64.12
C LEU A 1037 -57.24 9.67 -63.23
N TYR A 1038 -56.57 10.78 -63.56
CA TYR A 1038 -55.42 11.31 -62.85
C TYR A 1038 -55.76 12.69 -62.27
N GLU A 1039 -55.28 13.00 -61.06
CA GLU A 1039 -55.34 14.30 -60.39
C GLU A 1039 -53.91 14.81 -60.19
N ASN A 1040 -53.62 16.02 -60.66
CA ASN A 1040 -52.30 16.64 -60.64
C ASN A 1040 -51.20 15.69 -61.18
N GLY A 1041 -51.55 14.86 -62.18
CA GLY A 1041 -50.68 13.86 -62.79
C GLY A 1041 -50.63 12.50 -62.06
N VAL A 1042 -51.27 12.36 -60.90
CA VAL A 1042 -51.30 11.13 -60.10
C VAL A 1042 -52.56 10.34 -60.38
N LEU A 1043 -52.45 9.04 -60.68
CA LEU A 1043 -53.60 8.17 -60.95
C LEU A 1043 -54.47 8.04 -59.70
N ILE A 1044 -55.76 8.41 -59.79
CA ILE A 1044 -56.72 8.34 -58.69
C ILE A 1044 -57.86 7.34 -58.92
N SER A 1045 -58.09 6.90 -60.15
CA SER A 1045 -59.14 5.91 -60.45
C SER A 1045 -58.85 5.12 -61.72
N THR A 1046 -59.19 3.83 -61.72
CA THR A 1046 -59.20 2.95 -62.91
C THR A 1046 -60.51 2.16 -62.93
N GLN A 1047 -61.22 2.14 -64.07
CA GLN A 1047 -62.49 1.45 -64.24
C GLN A 1047 -62.47 0.60 -65.52
N ALA A 1048 -62.95 -0.64 -65.44
CA ALA A 1048 -63.24 -1.44 -66.63
C ALA A 1048 -64.58 -1.00 -67.23
N LEU A 1049 -64.66 -0.98 -68.57
CA LEU A 1049 -65.84 -0.57 -69.32
C LEU A 1049 -66.21 -1.64 -70.35
N THR A 1050 -67.51 -1.74 -70.66
CA THR A 1050 -68.01 -2.67 -71.68
C THR A 1050 -67.86 -2.05 -73.07
N ASP A 1051 -67.36 -2.85 -74.02
CA ASP A 1051 -67.26 -2.48 -75.42
C ASP A 1051 -68.62 -2.65 -76.11
N VAL A 1052 -69.24 -1.53 -76.47
CA VAL A 1052 -70.52 -1.44 -77.19
C VAL A 1052 -70.35 -0.63 -78.48
N SER A 1053 -69.17 -0.74 -79.10
CA SER A 1053 -68.76 0.12 -80.21
C SER A 1053 -69.76 0.11 -81.37
N PRO A 1054 -70.06 1.27 -81.98
CA PRO A 1054 -69.42 2.58 -81.79
C PRO A 1054 -70.21 3.55 -80.87
N ALA A 1055 -71.04 3.03 -79.95
CA ALA A 1055 -71.91 3.87 -79.12
C ALA A 1055 -71.12 4.76 -78.13
N ALA A 1056 -71.75 5.84 -77.65
CA ALA A 1056 -71.13 6.74 -76.67
C ALA A 1056 -70.80 5.99 -75.36
N GLN A 1057 -69.75 6.43 -74.66
CA GLN A 1057 -69.28 5.82 -73.42
C GLN A 1057 -69.07 6.86 -72.33
N VAL A 1058 -69.43 6.52 -71.10
CA VAL A 1058 -69.36 7.43 -69.95
C VAL A 1058 -68.73 6.73 -68.76
N ALA A 1059 -67.89 7.43 -68.00
CA ALA A 1059 -67.37 6.99 -66.71
C ALA A 1059 -67.40 8.14 -65.70
N LYS A 1060 -67.59 7.84 -64.43
CA LYS A 1060 -67.72 8.83 -63.34
C LYS A 1060 -66.86 8.45 -62.15
N VAL A 1061 -66.19 9.44 -61.54
CA VAL A 1061 -65.36 9.26 -60.35
C VAL A 1061 -65.72 10.31 -59.32
N ASP A 1062 -66.17 9.88 -58.15
CA ASP A 1062 -66.44 10.79 -57.03
C ASP A 1062 -65.14 11.15 -56.31
N VAL A 1063 -64.84 12.45 -56.27
CA VAL A 1063 -63.77 13.08 -55.51
C VAL A 1063 -64.40 13.69 -54.25
N LYS A 1064 -63.84 13.41 -53.07
CA LYS A 1064 -64.36 13.90 -51.79
C LYS A 1064 -63.27 14.48 -50.90
N GLY A 1065 -63.63 15.44 -50.06
CA GLY A 1065 -62.80 15.98 -48.98
C GLY A 1065 -61.59 16.81 -49.43
N LYS A 1066 -61.64 17.43 -50.61
CA LYS A 1066 -60.53 18.29 -51.07
C LYS A 1066 -60.51 19.61 -50.31
N GLY A 1067 -59.33 20.01 -49.81
CA GLY A 1067 -59.14 21.32 -49.19
C GLY A 1067 -59.20 22.45 -50.22
N ASN A 1068 -59.29 23.70 -49.74
CA ASN A 1068 -59.26 24.88 -50.60
C ASN A 1068 -57.99 24.92 -51.46
N GLY A 1069 -58.15 25.09 -52.76
CA GLY A 1069 -57.05 24.99 -53.72
C GLY A 1069 -57.52 24.65 -55.13
N THR A 1070 -56.58 24.52 -56.06
CA THR A 1070 -56.86 24.20 -57.47
C THR A 1070 -56.29 22.82 -57.80
N TYR A 1071 -57.11 21.96 -58.41
CA TYR A 1071 -56.79 20.57 -58.75
C TYR A 1071 -56.99 20.34 -60.25
N THR A 1072 -56.02 19.75 -60.93
CA THR A 1072 -56.06 19.50 -62.38
C THR A 1072 -56.26 18.02 -62.68
N TYR A 1073 -57.25 17.66 -63.49
CA TYR A 1073 -57.59 16.28 -63.83
C TYR A 1073 -57.33 15.96 -65.30
N THR A 1074 -56.75 14.80 -65.58
CA THR A 1074 -56.62 14.23 -66.94
C THR A 1074 -57.05 12.78 -66.95
N SER A 1075 -57.43 12.23 -68.11
CA SER A 1075 -57.85 10.83 -68.21
C SER A 1075 -57.28 10.10 -69.41
N GLU A 1076 -57.29 8.77 -69.34
CA GLU A 1076 -56.93 7.86 -70.43
C GLU A 1076 -58.06 6.86 -70.65
N LEU A 1077 -58.41 6.61 -71.92
CA LEU A 1077 -59.36 5.58 -72.35
C LEU A 1077 -58.63 4.57 -73.23
N ILE A 1078 -58.74 3.28 -72.89
CA ILE A 1078 -57.86 2.22 -73.40
C ILE A 1078 -58.71 1.05 -73.91
N ASN A 1079 -58.41 0.51 -75.09
CA ASN A 1079 -58.88 -0.82 -75.52
C ASN A 1079 -57.72 -1.62 -76.13
N SER A 1080 -57.99 -2.83 -76.65
CA SER A 1080 -56.98 -3.70 -77.25
C SER A 1080 -56.23 -3.10 -78.44
N PHE A 1081 -56.72 -2.00 -79.02
CA PHE A 1081 -56.12 -1.34 -80.18
C PHE A 1081 -55.36 -0.06 -79.82
N GLY A 1082 -55.46 0.46 -78.59
CA GLY A 1082 -54.69 1.64 -78.18
C GLY A 1082 -55.29 2.43 -77.02
N THR A 1083 -54.69 3.60 -76.76
CA THR A 1083 -55.05 4.51 -75.67
C THR A 1083 -55.22 5.93 -76.20
N THR A 1084 -56.26 6.63 -75.76
CA THR A 1084 -56.47 8.08 -75.99
C THR A 1084 -56.54 8.83 -74.67
N LYS A 1085 -56.14 10.12 -74.65
CA LYS A 1085 -56.11 10.95 -73.44
C LYS A 1085 -57.04 12.16 -73.54
N SER A 1086 -57.56 12.65 -72.42
CA SER A 1086 -58.32 13.88 -72.36
C SER A 1086 -57.43 15.11 -72.24
N SER A 1087 -57.95 16.28 -72.62
CA SER A 1087 -57.41 17.55 -72.16
C SER A 1087 -57.54 17.69 -70.63
N PRO A 1088 -56.68 18.50 -69.98
CA PRO A 1088 -56.79 18.76 -68.54
C PRO A 1088 -58.07 19.54 -68.18
N LEU A 1089 -58.73 19.12 -67.09
CA LEU A 1089 -59.85 19.80 -66.44
C LEU A 1089 -59.36 20.40 -65.12
N VAL A 1090 -59.50 21.71 -64.92
CA VAL A 1090 -59.07 22.37 -63.67
C VAL A 1090 -60.29 22.66 -62.79
N VAL A 1091 -60.26 22.16 -61.54
CA VAL A 1091 -61.31 22.34 -60.54
C VAL A 1091 -60.75 23.14 -59.35
N THR A 1092 -61.39 24.26 -59.01
CA THR A 1092 -60.98 25.11 -57.88
C THR A 1092 -61.99 25.00 -56.73
N ILE A 1093 -61.47 24.71 -55.54
CA ILE A 1093 -62.18 24.57 -54.27
C ILE A 1093 -61.93 25.80 -53.41
N THR A 1094 -63.00 26.43 -52.93
CA THR A 1094 -62.93 27.70 -52.19
C THR A 1094 -63.66 27.68 -50.85
N GLU A 1095 -64.48 26.66 -50.58
CA GLU A 1095 -65.39 26.61 -49.43
C GLU A 1095 -65.24 25.31 -48.62
N ALA A 1096 -64.06 24.68 -48.59
CA ALA A 1096 -63.83 23.44 -47.86
C ALA A 1096 -63.84 23.58 -46.33
N SER A 1097 -63.46 24.75 -45.80
CA SER A 1097 -63.53 25.01 -44.35
C SER A 1097 -64.97 25.27 -43.89
N PRO A 1098 -65.33 24.95 -42.61
CA PRO A 1098 -66.70 25.11 -42.16
C PRO A 1098 -67.23 26.55 -42.29
N GLY A 1099 -68.53 26.71 -42.53
CA GLY A 1099 -69.17 28.03 -42.50
C GLY A 1099 -69.00 28.72 -41.14
N LYS A 1100 -69.02 30.06 -41.11
CA LYS A 1100 -68.82 30.81 -39.86
C LYS A 1100 -70.00 30.60 -38.90
N PRO A 1101 -69.78 30.03 -37.69
CA PRO A 1101 -70.85 29.83 -36.71
C PRO A 1101 -71.23 31.14 -36.01
N VAL A 1102 -72.50 31.25 -35.59
CA VAL A 1102 -73.05 32.36 -34.80
C VAL A 1102 -73.60 31.80 -33.49
N LEU A 1103 -73.27 32.44 -32.36
CA LEU A 1103 -73.74 32.04 -31.04
C LEU A 1103 -74.94 32.89 -30.57
N SER A 1104 -75.85 32.28 -29.82
CA SER A 1104 -76.94 32.92 -29.09
C SER A 1104 -77.19 32.24 -27.73
N GLN A 1105 -78.01 32.87 -26.87
CA GLN A 1105 -78.26 32.43 -25.50
C GLN A 1105 -79.69 32.78 -25.04
N ASP A 1106 -80.23 32.05 -24.06
CA ASP A 1106 -81.60 32.21 -23.52
C ASP A 1106 -81.70 32.63 -22.04
N ASN A 1107 -80.59 33.06 -21.41
CA ASN A 1107 -80.50 33.59 -20.04
C ASN A 1107 -81.20 34.96 -19.88
N TRP A 1108 -82.48 35.06 -20.22
CA TRP A 1108 -83.24 36.31 -20.13
C TRP A 1108 -83.76 36.58 -18.71
N ASP A 1109 -83.93 35.55 -17.90
CA ASP A 1109 -84.32 35.64 -16.49
C ASP A 1109 -83.13 35.94 -15.56
N GLY A 1110 -81.92 35.63 -16.02
CA GLY A 1110 -80.65 35.97 -15.44
C GLY A 1110 -80.22 35.05 -14.30
N ASP A 1111 -80.78 33.84 -14.21
CA ASP A 1111 -80.66 32.93 -13.06
C ASP A 1111 -79.40 32.04 -13.07
N GLY A 1112 -78.61 32.13 -14.14
CA GLY A 1112 -77.36 31.38 -14.28
C GLY A 1112 -77.53 29.98 -14.86
N ASN A 1113 -78.73 29.61 -15.31
CA ASN A 1113 -79.04 28.37 -16.01
C ASN A 1113 -79.55 28.69 -17.42
N TYR A 1114 -78.70 28.54 -18.42
CA TYR A 1114 -79.02 28.92 -19.79
C TYR A 1114 -78.35 28.03 -20.82
N LYS A 1115 -78.83 28.09 -22.05
CA LYS A 1115 -78.31 27.36 -23.19
C LYS A 1115 -77.55 28.30 -24.11
N VAL A 1116 -76.29 28.01 -24.35
CA VAL A 1116 -75.55 28.63 -25.45
C VAL A 1116 -75.79 27.79 -26.70
N THR A 1117 -76.45 28.40 -27.68
CA THR A 1117 -76.76 27.77 -28.96
C THR A 1117 -75.85 28.30 -30.04
N MET A 1118 -75.16 27.40 -30.74
CA MET A 1118 -74.45 27.67 -31.97
C MET A 1118 -75.34 27.33 -33.15
N ASN A 1119 -75.47 28.26 -34.10
CA ASN A 1119 -76.07 28.02 -35.40
C ASN A 1119 -75.09 28.44 -36.50
N MET A 1120 -74.92 27.60 -37.51
CA MET A 1120 -74.27 27.91 -38.77
C MET A 1120 -75.32 27.78 -39.87
N TRP A 1121 -75.79 28.89 -40.41
CA TRP A 1121 -76.99 28.90 -41.26
C TRP A 1121 -76.77 28.39 -42.69
N TRP A 1122 -75.54 28.55 -43.22
CA TRP A 1122 -75.16 28.12 -44.56
C TRP A 1122 -73.65 27.90 -44.62
N GLY A 1123 -73.21 27.01 -45.51
CA GLY A 1123 -71.81 26.72 -45.79
C GLY A 1123 -71.42 25.27 -45.48
N THR A 1124 -70.14 24.97 -45.59
CA THR A 1124 -69.65 23.61 -45.31
C THR A 1124 -69.85 23.30 -43.84
N ASN A 1125 -70.50 22.18 -43.56
CA ASN A 1125 -70.77 21.74 -42.21
C ASN A 1125 -69.49 21.18 -41.57
N ALA A 1126 -69.36 21.42 -40.26
CA ALA A 1126 -68.33 20.79 -39.47
C ALA A 1126 -68.73 19.39 -39.04
N THR A 1127 -67.72 18.62 -38.62
CA THR A 1127 -67.92 17.33 -37.96
C THR A 1127 -67.70 17.43 -36.47
N GLU A 1128 -67.24 18.57 -35.96
CA GLU A 1128 -67.05 18.82 -34.54
C GLU A 1128 -67.28 20.29 -34.18
N TYR A 1129 -67.92 20.50 -33.03
CA TYR A 1129 -68.17 21.77 -32.39
C TYR A 1129 -67.42 21.84 -31.08
N ARG A 1130 -66.76 22.97 -30.81
CA ARG A 1130 -66.05 23.26 -29.56
C ARG A 1130 -66.56 24.58 -29.00
N LEU A 1131 -67.01 24.64 -27.76
CA LEU A 1131 -67.42 25.87 -27.08
C LEU A 1131 -66.42 26.26 -26.02
N TYR A 1132 -65.96 27.51 -26.06
CA TYR A 1132 -65.06 28.08 -25.09
C TYR A 1132 -65.79 29.14 -24.26
N GLU A 1133 -65.60 29.14 -22.94
CA GLU A 1133 -66.03 30.18 -22.00
C GLU A 1133 -64.78 30.91 -21.48
N ASN A 1134 -64.73 32.24 -21.63
CA ASN A 1134 -63.61 33.10 -21.24
C ASN A 1134 -62.25 32.58 -21.77
N GLY A 1135 -62.27 31.95 -22.96
CA GLY A 1135 -61.11 31.35 -23.61
C GLY A 1135 -60.81 29.89 -23.22
N VAL A 1136 -61.55 29.30 -22.28
CA VAL A 1136 -61.36 27.91 -21.84
C VAL A 1136 -62.40 27.00 -22.48
N LEU A 1137 -61.97 25.86 -23.05
CA LEU A 1137 -62.88 24.89 -23.67
C LEU A 1137 -63.80 24.27 -22.60
N VAL A 1138 -65.11 24.46 -22.77
CA VAL A 1138 -66.13 23.99 -21.82
C VAL A 1138 -67.05 22.92 -22.39
N ASP A 1139 -67.13 22.76 -23.71
CA ASP A 1139 -67.88 21.67 -24.34
C ASP A 1139 -67.31 21.31 -25.71
N THR A 1140 -67.39 20.03 -26.07
CA THR A 1140 -67.04 19.54 -27.40
C THR A 1140 -68.08 18.52 -27.83
N LYS A 1141 -68.60 18.65 -29.06
CA LYS A 1141 -69.60 17.73 -29.63
C LYS A 1141 -69.24 17.33 -31.04
N THR A 1142 -69.36 16.05 -31.34
CA THR A 1142 -69.36 15.57 -32.73
C THR A 1142 -70.65 16.01 -33.42
N LEU A 1143 -70.52 16.57 -34.62
CA LEU A 1143 -71.62 17.00 -35.45
C LEU A 1143 -71.72 16.11 -36.70
N LYS A 1144 -72.95 15.87 -37.16
CA LYS A 1144 -73.19 15.24 -38.45
C LYS A 1144 -73.12 16.32 -39.54
N ALA A 1145 -72.18 16.19 -40.47
CA ALA A 1145 -72.11 17.09 -41.62
C ALA A 1145 -73.27 16.84 -42.59
N ALA A 1146 -73.96 17.91 -42.99
CA ALA A 1146 -75.09 17.91 -43.91
C ALA A 1146 -75.05 19.12 -44.87
N SER A 1147 -73.85 19.55 -45.27
CA SER A 1147 -73.62 20.71 -46.14
C SER A 1147 -74.51 20.70 -47.39
N PRO A 1148 -75.01 21.86 -47.86
CA PRO A 1148 -74.83 23.20 -47.31
C PRO A 1148 -75.85 23.59 -46.22
N ASN A 1149 -76.64 22.62 -45.73
CA ASN A 1149 -77.75 22.91 -44.81
C ASN A 1149 -77.26 23.52 -43.50
N ALA A 1150 -78.15 24.25 -42.82
CA ALA A 1150 -77.84 24.81 -41.52
C ALA A 1150 -77.46 23.70 -40.52
N GLN A 1151 -76.52 24.01 -39.64
CA GLN A 1151 -76.02 23.11 -38.61
C GLN A 1151 -76.07 23.81 -37.25
N SER A 1152 -76.53 23.14 -36.20
CA SER A 1152 -76.59 23.73 -34.87
C SER A 1152 -76.10 22.78 -33.78
N ALA A 1153 -75.70 23.37 -32.66
CA ALA A 1153 -75.29 22.68 -31.44
C ALA A 1153 -75.71 23.52 -30.24
N VAL A 1154 -76.15 22.87 -29.16
CA VAL A 1154 -76.57 23.55 -27.94
C VAL A 1154 -75.79 23.02 -26.76
N THR A 1155 -75.13 23.89 -26.02
CA THR A 1155 -74.49 23.57 -24.74
C THR A 1155 -75.34 24.13 -23.61
N THR A 1156 -75.72 23.29 -22.65
CA THR A 1156 -76.48 23.75 -21.47
C THR A 1156 -75.49 24.11 -20.37
N ILE A 1157 -75.59 25.34 -19.88
CA ILE A 1157 -74.82 25.93 -18.79
C ILE A 1157 -75.73 26.00 -17.58
N THR A 1158 -75.25 25.57 -16.41
CA THR A 1158 -76.06 25.58 -15.17
C THR A 1158 -75.24 26.10 -13.99
N GLY A 1159 -75.94 26.67 -13.02
CA GLY A 1159 -75.39 27.09 -11.73
C GLY A 1159 -74.34 28.19 -11.83
N LYS A 1160 -74.39 29.06 -12.85
CA LYS A 1160 -73.47 30.19 -12.93
C LYS A 1160 -73.80 31.23 -11.86
N ALA A 1161 -72.78 31.69 -11.17
CA ALA A 1161 -72.92 32.79 -10.22
C ALA A 1161 -73.16 34.11 -10.97
N ILE A 1162 -73.66 35.11 -10.25
CA ILE A 1162 -73.83 36.48 -10.75
C ILE A 1162 -72.50 36.98 -11.35
N GLY A 1163 -72.51 37.37 -12.62
CA GLY A 1163 -71.30 37.70 -13.36
C GLY A 1163 -71.51 37.82 -14.87
N VAL A 1164 -70.44 38.16 -15.58
CA VAL A 1164 -70.41 38.29 -17.04
C VAL A 1164 -69.51 37.21 -17.62
N TYR A 1165 -70.04 36.40 -18.55
CA TYR A 1165 -69.36 35.28 -19.17
C TYR A 1165 -69.29 35.45 -20.69
N GLU A 1166 -68.11 35.28 -21.28
CA GLU A 1166 -67.90 35.37 -22.72
C GLU A 1166 -67.79 33.97 -23.34
N TYR A 1167 -68.53 33.69 -24.41
CA TYR A 1167 -68.49 32.43 -25.13
C TYR A 1167 -68.03 32.60 -26.57
N ARG A 1168 -67.26 31.66 -27.08
CA ARG A 1168 -66.86 31.57 -28.49
C ARG A 1168 -66.86 30.11 -28.92
N SER A 1169 -67.38 29.80 -30.10
CA SER A 1169 -67.32 28.45 -30.65
C SER A 1169 -66.36 28.30 -31.81
N GLU A 1170 -65.84 27.09 -32.00
CA GLU A 1170 -65.10 26.68 -33.18
C GLU A 1170 -65.81 25.49 -33.84
N LEU A 1171 -65.93 25.55 -35.16
CA LEU A 1171 -66.40 24.48 -36.01
C LEU A 1171 -65.22 23.87 -36.77
N VAL A 1172 -65.05 22.56 -36.65
CA VAL A 1172 -63.89 21.81 -37.16
C VAL A 1172 -64.35 20.75 -38.16
N SER A 1173 -63.64 20.66 -39.29
CA SER A 1173 -63.78 19.58 -40.28
C SER A 1173 -62.43 19.22 -40.89
N ALA A 1174 -62.38 18.17 -41.72
CA ALA A 1174 -61.20 17.82 -42.51
C ALA A 1174 -60.73 18.98 -43.43
N GLY A 1175 -61.63 19.88 -43.83
CA GLY A 1175 -61.32 21.03 -44.69
C GLY A 1175 -60.87 22.29 -43.94
N GLY A 1176 -60.78 22.25 -42.60
CA GLY A 1176 -60.27 23.36 -41.77
C GLY A 1176 -61.13 23.67 -40.54
N VAL A 1177 -60.79 24.77 -39.87
CA VAL A 1177 -61.45 25.25 -38.64
C VAL A 1177 -61.94 26.70 -38.82
N THR A 1178 -63.16 26.98 -38.37
CA THR A 1178 -63.75 28.32 -38.41
C THR A 1178 -64.32 28.71 -37.04
N SER A 1179 -63.97 29.89 -36.52
CA SER A 1179 -64.42 30.39 -35.20
C SER A 1179 -65.59 31.37 -35.31
N SER A 1180 -66.50 31.37 -34.33
CA SER A 1180 -67.55 32.38 -34.18
C SER A 1180 -66.99 33.70 -33.69
N ASP A 1181 -67.80 34.76 -33.80
CA ASP A 1181 -67.63 35.95 -32.95
C ASP A 1181 -67.94 35.59 -31.48
N LYS A 1182 -67.47 36.42 -30.55
CA LYS A 1182 -67.68 36.23 -29.10
C LYS A 1182 -69.09 36.66 -28.69
N LEU A 1183 -69.75 35.88 -27.82
CA LEU A 1183 -71.06 36.14 -27.24
C LEU A 1183 -70.94 36.38 -25.73
N THR A 1184 -71.41 37.52 -25.24
CA THR A 1184 -71.41 37.82 -23.81
C THR A 1184 -72.76 37.51 -23.16
N VAL A 1185 -72.75 36.84 -22.02
CA VAL A 1185 -73.94 36.49 -21.21
C VAL A 1185 -73.78 37.06 -19.81
N ASN A 1186 -74.80 37.80 -19.34
CA ASN A 1186 -74.84 38.36 -18.00
C ASN A 1186 -75.79 37.54 -17.13
N VAL A 1187 -75.30 37.08 -15.97
CA VAL A 1187 -76.08 36.43 -14.91
C VAL A 1187 -76.27 37.45 -13.80
N THR A 1188 -77.51 37.63 -13.34
CA THR A 1188 -77.88 38.75 -12.44
C THR A 1188 -78.63 38.32 -11.19
N LYS A 1189 -78.98 37.03 -11.05
CA LYS A 1189 -79.69 36.48 -9.90
C LYS A 1189 -79.03 35.21 -9.39
#